data_AF-A0A066YX04-F1
#
_entry.id   AF-A0A066YX04-F1
#
_cell.length_a   1.000
_cell.length_b   1.000
_cell.length_c   1.000
_cell.angle_alpha   90.00
_cell.angle_beta   90.00
_cell.angle_gamma   90.00
#
_symmetry.space_group_name_H-M   'P 1'
#
loop_
_entity.id
_entity.type
_entity.pdbx_description
1 polymer ?
#
loop_
_entity_poly.entity_id
_entity_poly.type
_entity_poly.pdbx_seq_one_letter_code
_entity_poly.pdbx_strand_id
1 'polypeptide(L)'
;MRTQTPIPGRTGTYATRAGAAALTALLLLGAGPVAAADPAAPSAGPSATAGPQTATAGPSAAAEQRTRADRLADELRKNPVYLSAAQPRELPRSLAPQIAELARRTGVPTYVLALPDSRDGAQLLALVHDRLGQDGLYVLIGTYGRLTAAAFGTDAPAQEAARAALYGTPYGAGPLAEFEVFVDTVALGKQQAAARAEQLAAQDRKSDGRPHLYISSTDRQNQNLLLGIAVVLLPGLLIALGLRLSRRRGAAAAYTPAEQGNGKVRLTKATQQAKQAKRTEKPKRPAGGRPPLRRGVLAATGLAAVAAVLGVVLAAPEVFPQTVDSPHLTVTRADLDARVDEVAAGLADSPIYQDPSAPDALNAADLPALRQRIAELAPVGPVHVVVTPSTGADETDHSGSLLLSLIRERTGQNGVYILIDPLLGRIELRSFGTDRDTGRRFARLDSDIRYPYGAGDDLKAKPRLDRVLDAVAEARPRPGDDPVPTGLTLPPLRDNKLPPLFGNDFGGGTVLGAMLLGVLLLLAWAAVATVRAVLRSRRARALAPARHAEPRHAPAQPTLRQLRGWAAEDVRELAAGLAAADQDAPGRARAWDCLDAAELLTGNGRTEHTDEAGDLAAVLVLARGGLAALHGEATPTVCRLNPLHGAATGGRVPPWFAALGIGPRSTRLCPACRDAFRGADSTTATPARRRAAEERLLRLPAADDRAARTAWDEAGQILPAAREGLEPLILRARESASVQ
;
A
#
# COMPACT_ATOMS: atom_id res chain seq x y z
N MET A 1 16.28 -48.17 -17.05
CA MET A 1 15.06 -48.15 -17.88
C MET A 1 13.82 -48.32 -17.00
N ARG A 2 13.19 -47.21 -16.62
CA ARG A 2 11.80 -47.13 -16.13
C ARG A 2 11.17 -46.00 -16.94
N THR A 3 10.15 -46.33 -17.71
CA THR A 3 9.45 -45.43 -18.62
C THR A 3 8.79 -44.30 -17.83
N GLN A 4 9.34 -43.08 -17.95
CA GLN A 4 8.64 -41.86 -17.56
C GLN A 4 7.59 -41.56 -18.63
N THR A 5 6.32 -41.58 -18.22
CA THR A 5 5.19 -41.11 -19.01
C THR A 5 5.32 -39.61 -19.30
N PRO A 6 5.06 -39.15 -20.54
CA PRO A 6 5.10 -37.75 -20.89
C PRO A 6 3.93 -37.01 -20.24
N ILE A 7 4.21 -35.89 -19.59
CA ILE A 7 3.20 -34.95 -19.09
C ILE A 7 2.58 -34.25 -20.30
N PRO A 8 1.27 -34.41 -20.57
CA PRO A 8 0.65 -33.72 -21.69
C PRO A 8 0.52 -32.22 -21.40
N GLY A 9 0.94 -31.41 -22.37
CA GLY A 9 0.87 -29.95 -22.34
C GLY A 9 -0.54 -29.47 -22.03
N ARG A 10 -0.66 -28.76 -20.90
CA ARG A 10 -1.92 -28.17 -20.44
C ARG A 10 -1.91 -26.69 -20.75
N THR A 11 -2.35 -26.32 -21.95
CA THR A 11 -2.75 -24.96 -22.29
C THR A 11 -4.08 -24.66 -21.60
N GLY A 12 -4.03 -24.29 -20.34
CA GLY A 12 -5.17 -23.79 -19.58
C GLY A 12 -5.22 -22.27 -19.66
N THR A 13 -6.03 -21.73 -20.56
CA THR A 13 -6.48 -20.34 -20.51
C THR A 13 -7.29 -20.13 -19.23
N TYR A 14 -6.72 -19.44 -18.23
CA TYR A 14 -7.44 -19.00 -17.05
C TYR A 14 -8.37 -17.85 -17.42
N ALA A 15 -9.65 -18.16 -17.62
CA ALA A 15 -10.72 -17.18 -17.61
C ALA A 15 -11.05 -16.82 -16.14
N THR A 16 -10.27 -15.93 -15.53
CA THR A 16 -10.60 -15.29 -14.26
C THR A 16 -11.49 -14.07 -14.51
N ARG A 17 -12.80 -14.29 -14.61
CA ARG A 17 -13.81 -13.23 -14.49
C ARG A 17 -14.95 -13.66 -13.57
N ALA A 18 -14.70 -13.57 -12.27
CA ALA A 18 -15.70 -13.26 -11.22
C ALA A 18 -15.00 -13.40 -9.85
N GLY A 19 -14.48 -12.31 -9.30
CA GLY A 19 -13.89 -12.36 -7.95
C GLY A 19 -12.92 -11.24 -7.56
N ALA A 20 -12.69 -10.23 -8.40
CA ALA A 20 -11.81 -9.11 -8.09
C ALA A 20 -12.61 -7.79 -8.03
N ALA A 21 -13.35 -7.56 -6.95
CA ALA A 21 -14.02 -6.28 -6.70
C ALA A 21 -14.24 -5.96 -5.21
N ALA A 22 -13.43 -6.49 -4.29
CA ALA A 22 -13.62 -6.22 -2.85
C ALA A 22 -12.32 -6.12 -2.03
N LEU A 23 -11.17 -5.84 -2.65
CA LEU A 23 -9.87 -5.77 -1.95
C LEU A 23 -8.95 -4.69 -2.54
N THR A 24 -9.51 -3.52 -2.85
CA THR A 24 -8.79 -2.40 -3.48
C THR A 24 -9.08 -1.08 -2.76
N ALA A 25 -9.06 -1.08 -1.43
CA ALA A 25 -9.34 0.13 -0.64
C ALA A 25 -8.59 0.23 0.70
N LEU A 26 -7.43 -0.44 0.88
CA LEU A 26 -6.70 -0.36 2.16
C LEU A 26 -5.16 -0.38 2.08
N LEU A 27 -4.57 0.16 1.01
CA LEU A 27 -3.12 0.38 0.90
C LEU A 27 -2.81 1.74 0.25
N LEU A 28 -3.30 2.82 0.85
CA LEU A 28 -2.92 4.19 0.55
C LEU A 28 -2.66 4.91 1.87
N LEU A 29 -1.40 4.96 2.31
CA LEU A 29 -0.81 6.02 3.14
C LEU A 29 0.65 5.68 3.52
N GLY A 30 1.61 6.46 3.00
CA GLY A 30 2.86 6.76 3.70
C GLY A 30 4.18 6.36 3.03
N ALA A 31 4.69 7.20 2.13
CA ALA A 31 6.14 7.41 1.96
C ALA A 31 6.37 8.77 1.29
N GLY A 32 7.06 9.68 2.00
CA GLY A 32 7.42 11.02 1.51
C GLY A 32 8.68 10.98 0.63
N PRO A 33 8.93 12.05 -0.16
CA PRO A 33 10.07 12.10 -1.07
C PRO A 33 11.34 12.57 -0.35
N VAL A 34 12.46 11.90 -0.59
CA VAL A 34 13.80 12.44 -0.34
C VAL A 34 14.36 12.84 -1.71
N ALA A 35 14.66 14.14 -1.84
CA ALA A 35 15.26 14.72 -3.04
C ALA A 35 16.74 14.34 -3.14
N ALA A 36 17.17 13.87 -4.31
CA ALA A 36 18.57 13.79 -4.70
C ALA A 36 18.80 14.75 -5.87
N ALA A 37 19.79 15.62 -5.71
CA ALA A 37 20.30 16.50 -6.76
C ALA A 37 21.61 15.89 -7.29
N ASP A 38 21.70 15.80 -8.62
CA ASP A 38 22.94 15.76 -9.40
C ASP A 38 23.04 17.12 -10.11
N PRO A 39 24.24 17.71 -10.35
CA PRO A 39 25.19 17.12 -11.32
C PRO A 39 26.70 17.44 -11.11
N ALA A 40 27.60 16.69 -11.75
CA ALA A 40 28.80 17.23 -12.43
C ALA A 40 29.61 16.18 -13.21
N ALA A 41 30.24 16.67 -14.27
CA ALA A 41 30.87 16.01 -15.41
C ALA A 41 32.37 15.67 -15.18
N PRO A 42 33.10 15.09 -16.18
CA PRO A 42 34.23 14.19 -15.96
C PRO A 42 35.61 14.87 -16.02
N SER A 43 36.61 14.21 -15.43
CA SER A 43 38.02 14.59 -15.53
C SER A 43 38.84 13.46 -16.14
N ALA A 44 39.42 13.73 -17.31
CA ALA A 44 40.42 12.91 -17.98
C ALA A 44 41.77 12.99 -17.26
N GLY A 45 42.48 11.87 -17.16
CA GLY A 45 43.85 11.76 -16.68
C GLY A 45 44.64 10.75 -17.53
N PRO A 46 45.95 10.96 -17.76
CA PRO A 46 46.66 10.46 -18.93
C PRO A 46 47.16 9.01 -18.79
N SER A 47 47.13 8.31 -19.94
CA SER A 47 47.82 7.05 -20.18
C SER A 47 49.34 7.21 -20.04
N ALA A 48 49.97 6.31 -19.28
CA ALA A 48 51.41 6.09 -19.30
C ALA A 48 51.70 4.74 -19.96
N THR A 49 52.29 4.81 -21.15
CA THR A 49 52.78 3.69 -21.95
C THR A 49 54.12 3.22 -21.37
N ALA A 50 54.17 1.99 -20.84
CA ALA A 50 55.42 1.32 -20.49
C ALA A 50 55.63 0.12 -21.43
N GLY A 51 56.75 0.13 -22.15
CA GLY A 51 57.10 -0.85 -23.17
C GLY A 51 57.50 -2.22 -22.62
N PRO A 52 57.49 -3.26 -23.47
CA PRO A 52 57.73 -4.64 -23.05
C PRO A 52 59.22 -4.93 -22.90
N GLN A 53 59.63 -5.45 -21.73
CA GLN A 53 60.91 -6.14 -21.54
C GLN A 53 60.65 -7.64 -21.52
N THR A 54 61.05 -8.31 -22.60
CA THR A 54 61.09 -9.78 -22.71
C THR A 54 62.33 -10.31 -21.99
N ALA A 55 62.12 -11.02 -20.89
CA ALA A 55 63.12 -11.89 -20.27
C ALA A 55 62.62 -13.34 -20.34
N THR A 56 63.37 -14.18 -21.06
CA THR A 56 63.09 -15.60 -21.26
C THR A 56 63.42 -16.38 -19.97
N ALA A 57 62.40 -16.94 -19.32
CA ALA A 57 62.54 -17.77 -18.12
C ALA A 57 62.26 -19.24 -18.43
N GLY A 58 63.06 -20.14 -17.85
CA GLY A 58 63.00 -21.59 -18.07
C GLY A 58 61.71 -22.25 -17.58
N PRO A 59 61.52 -23.56 -17.86
CA PRO A 59 60.23 -24.26 -17.76
C PRO A 59 59.59 -24.32 -16.36
N SER A 60 60.34 -24.01 -15.28
CA SER A 60 59.79 -23.91 -13.91
C SER A 60 59.11 -22.56 -13.63
N ALA A 61 59.54 -21.46 -14.27
CA ALA A 61 58.96 -20.14 -14.08
C ALA A 61 57.63 -19.98 -14.85
N ALA A 62 57.41 -20.77 -15.89
CA ALA A 62 56.17 -20.77 -16.68
C ALA A 62 54.96 -21.31 -15.89
N ALA A 63 55.18 -22.16 -14.89
CA ALA A 63 54.12 -22.60 -13.99
C ALA A 63 53.70 -21.51 -12.99
N GLU A 64 54.54 -20.50 -12.77
CA GLU A 64 54.37 -19.48 -11.73
C GLU A 64 53.63 -18.23 -12.20
N GLN A 65 53.42 -18.08 -13.51
CA GLN A 65 52.71 -16.95 -14.14
C GLN A 65 51.25 -17.25 -14.52
N ARG A 66 50.61 -18.24 -13.88
CA ARG A 66 49.26 -18.67 -14.27
C ARG A 66 48.19 -17.71 -13.77
N THR A 67 47.52 -17.06 -14.71
CA THR A 67 46.34 -16.24 -14.48
C THR A 67 45.12 -17.11 -14.11
N ARG A 68 44.04 -16.50 -13.61
CA ARG A 68 42.75 -17.19 -13.41
C ARG A 68 42.29 -17.91 -14.69
N ALA A 69 42.42 -17.27 -15.84
CA ALA A 69 42.02 -17.86 -17.12
C ALA A 69 42.84 -19.11 -17.47
N ASP A 70 44.14 -19.14 -17.14
CA ASP A 70 44.98 -20.33 -17.32
C ASP A 70 44.49 -21.50 -16.46
N ARG A 71 44.21 -21.24 -15.18
CA ARG A 71 43.72 -22.27 -14.24
C ARG A 71 42.37 -22.83 -14.68
N LEU A 72 41.45 -21.97 -15.13
CA LEU A 72 40.14 -22.40 -15.62
C LEU A 72 40.25 -23.17 -16.96
N ALA A 73 41.14 -22.76 -17.86
CA ALA A 73 41.40 -23.51 -19.09
C ALA A 73 42.01 -24.88 -18.78
N ASP A 74 42.92 -24.99 -17.80
CA ASP A 74 43.46 -26.27 -17.33
C ASP A 74 42.34 -27.21 -16.84
N GLU A 75 41.38 -26.71 -16.08
CA GLU A 75 40.22 -27.49 -15.64
C GLU A 75 39.30 -27.89 -16.79
N LEU A 76 39.04 -26.99 -17.74
CA LEU A 76 38.22 -27.28 -18.91
C LEU A 76 38.84 -28.30 -19.87
N ARG A 77 40.18 -28.41 -19.92
CA ARG A 77 40.86 -29.49 -20.67
C ARG A 77 40.60 -30.86 -20.06
N LYS A 78 40.40 -30.94 -18.74
CA LYS A 78 40.08 -32.20 -18.04
C LYS A 78 38.60 -32.56 -18.23
N ASN A 79 37.71 -31.56 -18.12
CA ASN A 79 36.28 -31.75 -18.26
C ASN A 79 35.63 -30.47 -18.84
N PRO A 80 34.82 -30.55 -19.90
CA PRO A 80 34.16 -29.37 -20.48
C PRO A 80 33.21 -28.64 -19.52
N VAL A 81 32.87 -29.22 -18.38
CA VAL A 81 32.06 -28.59 -17.33
C VAL A 81 32.88 -28.50 -16.04
N TYR A 82 33.15 -27.28 -15.58
CA TYR A 82 33.79 -26.99 -14.31
C TYR A 82 32.83 -26.25 -13.38
N LEU A 83 32.59 -26.83 -12.19
CA LEU A 83 31.77 -26.24 -11.14
C LEU A 83 32.65 -25.95 -9.91
N SER A 84 32.68 -24.70 -9.48
CA SER A 84 33.45 -24.28 -8.31
C SER A 84 33.01 -25.03 -7.05
N ALA A 85 33.95 -25.44 -6.21
CA ALA A 85 33.65 -26.01 -4.90
C ALA A 85 33.20 -24.94 -3.88
N ALA A 86 33.21 -23.66 -4.23
CA ALA A 86 32.82 -22.57 -3.33
C ALA A 86 31.31 -22.32 -3.25
N GLN A 87 30.47 -23.06 -3.99
CA GLN A 87 29.01 -22.92 -3.99
C GLN A 87 28.23 -24.27 -3.97
N PRO A 88 28.60 -25.26 -3.14
CA PRO A 88 27.98 -26.58 -3.13
C PRO A 88 26.49 -26.58 -2.80
N ARG A 89 25.96 -25.53 -2.14
CA ARG A 89 24.53 -25.45 -1.79
C ARG A 89 23.65 -24.88 -2.91
N GLU A 90 24.23 -24.11 -3.84
CA GLU A 90 23.51 -23.51 -4.97
C GLU A 90 23.75 -24.30 -6.26
N LEU A 91 24.98 -24.79 -6.45
CA LEU A 91 25.36 -25.58 -7.62
C LEU A 91 26.35 -26.70 -7.25
N PRO A 92 25.87 -27.80 -6.62
CA PRO A 92 26.71 -28.91 -6.23
C PRO A 92 27.41 -29.56 -7.44
N ARG A 93 28.64 -30.02 -7.24
CA ARG A 93 29.46 -30.65 -8.27
C ARG A 93 28.84 -31.92 -8.85
N SER A 94 28.04 -32.61 -8.04
CA SER A 94 27.22 -33.74 -8.46
C SER A 94 26.24 -33.41 -9.60
N LEU A 95 25.98 -32.13 -9.90
CA LEU A 95 25.20 -31.69 -11.08
C LEU A 95 26.01 -31.62 -12.39
N ALA A 96 27.34 -31.69 -12.34
CA ALA A 96 28.18 -31.57 -13.55
C ALA A 96 27.77 -32.55 -14.67
N PRO A 97 27.42 -33.84 -14.40
CA PRO A 97 26.95 -34.75 -15.44
C PRO A 97 25.64 -34.31 -16.11
N GLN A 98 24.71 -33.71 -15.34
CA GLN A 98 23.44 -33.21 -15.88
C GLN A 98 23.67 -31.96 -16.74
N ILE A 99 24.52 -31.04 -16.28
CA ILE A 99 24.92 -29.86 -17.06
C ILE A 99 25.64 -30.29 -18.33
N ALA A 100 26.50 -31.29 -18.28
CA ALA A 100 27.18 -31.82 -19.46
C ALA A 100 26.20 -32.45 -20.47
N GLU A 101 25.14 -33.12 -20.00
CA GLU A 101 24.07 -33.63 -20.87
C GLU A 101 23.28 -32.49 -21.53
N LEU A 102 22.95 -31.44 -20.78
CA LEU A 102 22.33 -30.25 -21.34
C LEU A 102 23.25 -29.58 -22.37
N ALA A 103 24.53 -29.40 -22.05
CA ALA A 103 25.51 -28.79 -22.94
C ALA A 103 25.64 -29.54 -24.28
N ARG A 104 25.47 -30.88 -24.31
CA ARG A 104 25.47 -31.65 -25.56
C ARG A 104 24.30 -31.32 -26.49
N ARG A 105 23.16 -30.87 -25.96
CA ARG A 105 21.95 -30.52 -26.76
C ARG A 105 22.12 -29.25 -27.59
N THR A 106 23.15 -28.44 -27.35
CA THR A 106 23.41 -27.21 -28.12
C THR A 106 23.85 -27.49 -29.56
N GLY A 107 24.35 -28.70 -29.84
CA GLY A 107 24.85 -29.10 -31.16
C GLY A 107 26.26 -28.59 -31.51
N VAL A 108 26.94 -27.90 -30.59
CA VAL A 108 28.32 -27.43 -30.74
C VAL A 108 29.15 -27.77 -29.49
N PRO A 109 30.50 -27.89 -29.57
CA PRO A 109 31.33 -28.02 -28.38
C PRO A 109 30.99 -26.89 -27.40
N THR A 110 30.59 -27.26 -26.18
CA THR A 110 30.10 -26.31 -25.18
C THR A 110 30.88 -26.47 -23.88
N TYR A 111 31.52 -25.39 -23.45
CA TYR A 111 32.35 -25.31 -22.25
C TYR A 111 31.62 -24.49 -21.19
N VAL A 112 31.40 -25.07 -20.01
CA VAL A 112 30.61 -24.45 -18.95
C VAL A 112 31.47 -24.24 -17.72
N LEU A 113 31.51 -23.00 -17.25
CA LEU A 113 32.11 -22.59 -15.99
C LEU A 113 31.01 -22.16 -15.04
N ALA A 114 31.01 -22.64 -13.80
CA ALA A 114 30.16 -22.09 -12.75
C ALA A 114 30.99 -21.55 -11.60
N LEU A 115 30.96 -20.23 -11.43
CA LEU A 115 31.88 -19.50 -10.58
C LEU A 115 31.11 -18.56 -9.61
N PRO A 116 31.61 -18.36 -8.38
CA PRO A 116 30.99 -17.47 -7.40
C PRO A 116 31.07 -15.99 -7.73
N ASP A 117 31.87 -15.62 -8.73
CA ASP A 117 31.95 -14.27 -9.27
C ASP A 117 31.90 -14.30 -10.79
N SER A 118 31.08 -13.42 -11.33
CA SER A 118 30.84 -13.25 -12.76
C SER A 118 31.07 -11.81 -13.23
N ARG A 119 31.74 -10.97 -12.43
CA ARG A 119 32.22 -9.67 -12.91
C ARG A 119 33.12 -9.89 -14.12
N ASP A 120 32.89 -9.09 -15.17
CA ASP A 120 33.57 -9.16 -16.46
C ASP A 120 33.54 -10.53 -17.15
N GLY A 121 32.45 -11.28 -16.95
CA GLY A 121 32.29 -12.65 -17.46
C GLY A 121 32.63 -12.81 -18.95
N ALA A 122 32.25 -11.86 -19.81
CA ALA A 122 32.55 -11.94 -21.23
C ALA A 122 34.07 -11.86 -21.53
N GLN A 123 34.79 -10.99 -20.82
CA GLN A 123 36.25 -10.88 -20.95
C GLN A 123 36.93 -12.13 -20.42
N LEU A 124 36.47 -12.66 -19.28
CA LEU A 124 37.00 -13.91 -18.73
C LEU A 124 36.80 -15.07 -19.71
N LEU A 125 35.62 -15.21 -20.32
CA LEU A 125 35.34 -16.27 -21.31
C LEU A 125 36.26 -16.16 -22.53
N ALA A 126 36.52 -14.94 -23.03
CA ALA A 126 37.48 -14.73 -24.13
C ALA A 126 38.91 -15.14 -23.75
N LEU A 127 39.38 -14.74 -22.57
CA LEU A 127 40.70 -15.14 -22.08
C LEU A 127 40.80 -16.66 -21.89
N VAL A 128 39.78 -17.30 -21.34
CA VAL A 128 39.74 -18.75 -21.18
C VAL A 128 39.74 -19.44 -22.55
N HIS A 129 38.98 -18.93 -23.53
CA HIS A 129 39.03 -19.42 -24.91
C HIS A 129 40.44 -19.33 -25.49
N ASP A 130 41.12 -18.19 -25.36
CA ASP A 130 42.46 -17.99 -25.90
C ASP A 130 43.49 -18.95 -25.28
N ARG A 131 43.33 -19.30 -24.00
CA ARG A 131 44.20 -20.28 -23.29
C ARG A 131 43.80 -21.73 -23.51
N LEU A 132 42.53 -22.00 -23.80
CA LEU A 132 42.03 -23.35 -24.10
C LEU A 132 42.31 -23.74 -25.56
N GLY A 133 42.20 -22.76 -26.49
CA GLY A 133 42.46 -22.92 -27.91
C GLY A 133 41.47 -23.85 -28.62
N GLN A 134 40.20 -23.83 -28.23
CA GLN A 134 39.16 -24.69 -28.80
C GLN A 134 37.97 -23.84 -29.25
N ASP A 135 37.49 -24.05 -30.47
CA ASP A 135 36.26 -23.41 -30.93
C ASP A 135 35.04 -24.01 -30.22
N GLY A 136 34.05 -23.16 -29.91
CA GLY A 136 32.85 -23.61 -29.24
C GLY A 136 32.03 -22.49 -28.59
N LEU A 137 31.03 -22.92 -27.84
CA LEU A 137 30.18 -22.08 -27.01
C LEU A 137 30.71 -22.09 -25.57
N TYR A 138 31.08 -20.93 -25.07
CA TYR A 138 31.57 -20.76 -23.70
C TYR A 138 30.49 -20.12 -22.86
N VAL A 139 30.16 -20.74 -21.73
CA VAL A 139 29.08 -20.32 -20.85
C VAL A 139 29.60 -20.18 -19.43
N LEU A 140 29.37 -19.02 -18.83
CA LEU A 140 29.61 -18.74 -17.43
C LEU A 140 28.27 -18.67 -16.70
N ILE A 141 28.07 -19.59 -15.76
CA ILE A 141 26.99 -19.58 -14.78
C ILE A 141 27.50 -18.83 -13.55
N GLY A 142 27.03 -17.59 -13.38
CA GLY A 142 27.35 -16.80 -12.20
C GLY A 142 26.41 -17.06 -11.02
N THR A 143 26.65 -16.33 -9.94
CA THR A 143 25.77 -16.29 -8.77
C THR A 143 24.35 -15.89 -9.16
N TYR A 144 23.35 -16.48 -8.51
CA TYR A 144 21.92 -16.30 -8.81
C TYR A 144 21.52 -16.83 -10.19
N GLY A 145 22.31 -17.71 -10.80
CA GLY A 145 22.00 -18.35 -12.09
C GLY A 145 22.32 -17.50 -13.31
N ARG A 146 22.78 -16.24 -13.16
CA ARG A 146 23.01 -15.33 -14.27
C ARG A 146 23.98 -15.93 -15.29
N LEU A 147 23.50 -16.12 -16.52
CA LEU A 147 24.29 -16.64 -17.61
C LEU A 147 24.99 -15.52 -18.37
N THR A 148 26.30 -15.69 -18.60
CA THR A 148 27.05 -14.95 -19.62
C THR A 148 27.59 -15.96 -20.63
N ALA A 149 27.42 -15.70 -21.91
CA ALA A 149 27.86 -16.65 -22.94
C ALA A 149 28.51 -15.94 -24.13
N ALA A 150 29.49 -16.60 -24.72
CA ALA A 150 30.18 -16.16 -25.92
C ALA A 150 30.43 -17.36 -26.85
N ALA A 151 30.25 -17.15 -28.15
CA ALA A 151 30.56 -18.14 -29.17
C ALA A 151 31.89 -17.74 -29.83
N PHE A 152 32.83 -18.68 -29.91
CA PHE A 152 34.11 -18.51 -30.58
C PHE A 152 34.25 -19.59 -31.64
N GLY A 153 34.59 -19.22 -32.87
CA GLY A 153 34.69 -20.16 -34.00
C GLY A 153 33.36 -20.84 -34.40
N THR A 154 32.22 -20.41 -33.85
CA THR A 154 30.89 -20.98 -34.13
C THR A 154 29.83 -19.89 -34.30
N ASP A 155 28.75 -20.20 -35.03
CA ASP A 155 27.61 -19.31 -35.26
C ASP A 155 26.49 -19.46 -34.20
N ALA A 156 26.80 -20.04 -33.04
CA ALA A 156 25.82 -20.26 -31.98
C ALA A 156 25.28 -18.91 -31.44
N PRO A 157 23.95 -18.77 -31.24
CA PRO A 157 23.34 -17.51 -30.78
C PRO A 157 23.49 -17.30 -29.27
N ALA A 158 24.73 -17.17 -28.80
CA ALA A 158 25.08 -17.13 -27.38
C ALA A 158 24.39 -15.98 -26.63
N GLN A 159 24.44 -14.77 -27.18
CA GLN A 159 23.88 -13.57 -26.52
C GLN A 159 22.34 -13.62 -26.49
N GLU A 160 21.71 -14.02 -27.60
CA GLU A 160 20.26 -14.16 -27.69
C GLU A 160 19.75 -15.27 -26.75
N ALA A 161 20.46 -16.40 -26.66
CA ALA A 161 20.12 -17.47 -25.74
C ALA A 161 20.29 -17.05 -24.27
N ALA A 162 21.36 -16.34 -23.92
CA ALA A 162 21.54 -15.80 -22.57
C ALA A 162 20.42 -14.79 -22.21
N ARG A 163 20.04 -13.95 -23.17
CA ARG A 163 18.91 -13.01 -23.05
C ARG A 163 17.58 -13.74 -22.89
N ALA A 164 17.34 -14.81 -23.66
CA ALA A 164 16.13 -15.61 -23.55
C ALA A 164 16.06 -16.37 -22.22
N ALA A 165 17.16 -16.91 -21.71
CA ALA A 165 17.22 -17.52 -20.38
C ALA A 165 16.91 -16.49 -19.29
N LEU A 166 17.51 -15.30 -19.39
CA LEU A 166 17.27 -14.20 -18.44
C LEU A 166 15.78 -13.83 -18.37
N TYR A 167 15.13 -13.57 -19.50
CA TYR A 167 13.72 -13.12 -19.48
C TYR A 167 12.69 -14.25 -19.47
N GLY A 168 13.07 -15.45 -19.91
CA GLY A 168 12.17 -16.59 -20.02
C GLY A 168 12.12 -17.47 -18.79
N THR A 169 13.09 -17.35 -17.88
CA THR A 169 13.13 -18.18 -16.68
C THR A 169 12.49 -17.44 -15.50
N PRO A 170 11.50 -18.07 -14.82
CA PRO A 170 10.93 -17.54 -13.58
C PRO A 170 11.99 -17.29 -12.51
N TYR A 171 11.78 -16.28 -11.66
CA TYR A 171 12.71 -15.98 -10.57
C TYR A 171 12.78 -17.16 -9.58
N GLY A 172 13.99 -17.52 -9.15
CA GLY A 172 14.23 -18.61 -8.22
C GLY A 172 14.16 -20.02 -8.84
N ALA A 173 14.04 -20.15 -10.16
CA ALA A 173 14.08 -21.45 -10.83
C ALA A 173 15.43 -22.18 -10.66
N GLY A 174 16.49 -21.42 -10.34
CA GLY A 174 17.82 -21.92 -10.09
C GLY A 174 18.67 -22.04 -11.37
N PRO A 175 20.00 -22.18 -11.23
CA PRO A 175 20.92 -22.08 -12.37
C PRO A 175 20.73 -23.18 -13.42
N LEU A 176 20.31 -24.38 -13.01
CA LEU A 176 20.09 -25.50 -13.93
C LEU A 176 18.92 -25.24 -14.88
N ALA A 177 17.82 -24.67 -14.38
CA ALA A 177 16.65 -24.34 -15.19
C ALA A 177 16.96 -23.18 -16.15
N GLU A 178 17.70 -22.17 -15.71
CA GLU A 178 18.18 -21.10 -16.59
C GLU A 178 19.07 -21.65 -17.71
N PHE A 179 19.99 -22.57 -17.36
CA PHE A 179 20.86 -23.21 -18.35
C PHE A 179 20.08 -24.10 -19.33
N GLU A 180 19.02 -24.78 -18.90
CA GLU A 180 18.15 -25.53 -19.80
C GLU A 180 17.43 -24.61 -20.82
N VAL A 181 16.85 -23.49 -20.37
CA VAL A 181 16.22 -22.51 -21.28
C VAL A 181 17.24 -21.92 -22.27
N PHE A 182 18.48 -21.68 -21.79
CA PHE A 182 19.58 -21.25 -22.64
C PHE A 182 19.87 -22.27 -23.74
N VAL A 183 20.12 -23.52 -23.36
CA VAL A 183 20.43 -24.63 -24.28
C VAL A 183 19.31 -24.82 -25.30
N ASP A 184 18.06 -24.82 -24.85
CA ASP A 184 16.89 -24.92 -25.73
C ASP A 184 16.82 -23.79 -26.73
N THR A 185 17.20 -22.58 -26.32
CA THR A 185 17.21 -21.42 -27.21
C THR A 185 18.36 -21.50 -28.22
N VAL A 186 19.54 -21.99 -27.81
CA VAL A 186 20.66 -22.23 -28.74
C VAL A 186 20.25 -23.23 -29.82
N ALA A 187 19.56 -24.31 -29.43
CA ALA A 187 19.11 -25.36 -30.36
C ALA A 187 18.11 -24.88 -31.42
N LEU A 188 17.43 -23.74 -31.22
CA LEU A 188 16.53 -23.15 -32.23
C LEU A 188 17.29 -22.49 -33.40
N GLY A 189 18.58 -22.21 -33.24
CA GLY A 189 19.38 -21.46 -34.20
C GLY A 189 19.13 -19.95 -34.16
N LYS A 190 19.99 -19.19 -34.87
CA LYS A 190 20.16 -17.74 -34.68
C LYS A 190 18.89 -16.90 -34.84
N GLN A 191 18.14 -17.10 -35.91
CA GLN A 191 16.95 -16.28 -36.20
C GLN A 191 15.82 -16.52 -35.17
N GLN A 192 15.56 -17.78 -34.84
CA GLN A 192 14.51 -18.14 -33.88
C GLN A 192 14.90 -17.78 -32.44
N ALA A 193 16.18 -17.94 -32.09
CA ALA A 193 16.72 -17.49 -30.80
C ALA A 193 16.53 -15.98 -30.61
N ALA A 194 16.86 -15.16 -31.63
CA ALA A 194 16.66 -13.72 -31.59
C ALA A 194 15.19 -13.34 -31.40
N ALA A 195 14.29 -13.94 -32.18
CA ALA A 195 12.85 -13.70 -32.08
C ALA A 195 12.29 -14.09 -30.71
N ARG A 196 12.72 -15.24 -30.16
CA ARG A 196 12.32 -15.70 -28.82
C ARG A 196 12.82 -14.75 -27.73
N ALA A 197 14.07 -14.33 -27.79
CA ALA A 197 14.64 -13.40 -26.82
C ALA A 197 13.92 -12.03 -26.84
N GLU A 198 13.60 -11.52 -28.03
CA GLU A 198 12.84 -10.28 -28.21
C GLU A 198 11.42 -10.39 -27.63
N GLN A 199 10.74 -11.52 -27.90
CA GLN A 199 9.41 -11.80 -27.38
C GLN A 199 9.40 -11.85 -25.85
N LEU A 200 10.33 -12.57 -25.23
CA LEU A 200 10.42 -12.69 -23.78
C LEU A 200 10.75 -11.34 -23.13
N ALA A 201 11.69 -10.57 -23.70
CA ALA A 201 12.00 -9.22 -23.22
C ALA A 201 10.81 -8.25 -23.37
N ALA A 202 9.99 -8.41 -24.42
CA ALA A 202 8.77 -7.63 -24.59
C ALA A 202 7.65 -8.03 -23.62
N GLN A 203 7.58 -9.31 -23.24
CA GLN A 203 6.65 -9.80 -22.21
C GLN A 203 7.05 -9.29 -20.83
N ASP A 204 8.33 -9.37 -20.46
CA ASP A 204 8.87 -8.88 -19.20
C ASP A 204 8.65 -7.37 -19.01
N ARG A 205 8.82 -6.56 -20.08
CA ARG A 205 8.49 -5.13 -20.06
C ARG A 205 7.01 -4.81 -19.84
N LYS A 206 6.12 -5.76 -20.13
CA LYS A 206 4.66 -5.58 -19.98
C LYS A 206 4.13 -6.16 -18.67
N SER A 207 4.85 -7.07 -18.02
CA SER A 207 4.49 -7.61 -16.71
C SER A 207 5.11 -6.76 -15.60
N ASP A 208 4.57 -6.87 -14.38
CA ASP A 208 5.13 -6.24 -13.18
C ASP A 208 6.42 -6.94 -12.70
N GLY A 209 7.23 -7.46 -13.64
CA GLY A 209 8.39 -8.31 -13.40
C GLY A 209 8.17 -9.78 -13.76
N ARG A 210 9.21 -10.60 -13.53
CA ARG A 210 9.17 -12.05 -13.77
C ARG A 210 8.37 -12.75 -12.68
N PRO A 211 7.55 -13.76 -13.03
CA PRO A 211 6.89 -14.57 -12.01
C PRO A 211 7.94 -15.30 -11.17
N HIS A 212 7.71 -15.36 -9.86
CA HIS A 212 8.48 -16.24 -8.97
C HIS A 212 8.04 -17.69 -9.20
N LEU A 213 8.97 -18.62 -9.42
CA LEU A 213 8.62 -20.05 -9.55
C LEU A 213 8.16 -20.62 -8.22
N TYR A 214 8.86 -20.21 -7.16
CA TYR A 214 8.63 -20.63 -5.79
C TYR A 214 8.26 -19.41 -4.96
N ILE A 215 7.36 -19.61 -4.02
CA ILE A 215 7.07 -18.59 -3.03
C ILE A 215 8.13 -18.59 -1.95
N SER A 216 8.40 -17.44 -1.37
CA SER A 216 9.29 -17.34 -0.23
C SER A 216 8.65 -17.90 1.04
N SER A 217 9.47 -18.14 2.07
CA SER A 217 8.97 -18.43 3.42
C SER A 217 8.07 -17.30 3.94
N THR A 218 8.41 -16.04 3.65
CA THR A 218 7.59 -14.86 3.96
C THR A 218 6.25 -14.86 3.25
N ASP A 219 6.19 -15.30 1.99
CA ASP A 219 4.92 -15.44 1.27
C ASP A 219 4.04 -16.53 1.90
N ARG A 220 4.64 -17.65 2.33
CA ARG A 220 3.91 -18.69 3.08
C ARG A 220 3.39 -18.16 4.42
N GLN A 221 4.16 -17.32 5.10
CA GLN A 221 3.74 -16.63 6.33
C GLN A 221 2.55 -15.69 6.06
N ASN A 222 2.59 -14.91 4.97
CA ASN A 222 1.47 -14.07 4.54
C ASN A 222 0.22 -14.89 4.18
N GLN A 223 0.38 -16.03 3.51
CA GLN A 223 -0.73 -16.97 3.26
C GLN A 223 -1.32 -17.50 4.57
N ASN A 224 -0.48 -17.89 5.54
CA ASN A 224 -0.92 -18.34 6.85
C ASN A 224 -1.66 -17.23 7.62
N LEU A 225 -1.18 -15.98 7.54
CA LEU A 225 -1.84 -14.81 8.10
C LEU A 225 -3.24 -14.62 7.49
N LEU A 226 -3.35 -14.65 6.15
CA LEU A 226 -4.62 -14.51 5.44
C LEU A 226 -5.61 -15.63 5.78
N LEU A 227 -5.14 -16.88 5.88
CA LEU A 227 -5.94 -18.00 6.33
C LEU A 227 -6.45 -17.79 7.75
N GLY A 228 -5.61 -17.30 8.66
CA GLY A 228 -6.01 -16.95 10.03
C GLY A 228 -7.10 -15.88 10.07
N ILE A 229 -6.98 -14.83 9.25
CA ILE A 229 -8.02 -13.79 9.12
C ILE A 229 -9.32 -14.40 8.59
N ALA A 230 -9.25 -15.19 7.52
CA ALA A 230 -10.42 -15.78 6.87
C ALA A 230 -11.19 -16.73 7.80
N VAL A 231 -10.48 -17.56 8.58
CA VAL A 231 -11.05 -18.50 9.56
C VAL A 231 -11.81 -17.78 10.68
N VAL A 232 -11.50 -16.51 10.98
CA VAL A 232 -12.24 -15.76 12.01
C VAL A 232 -13.34 -14.88 11.39
N LEU A 233 -13.00 -14.15 10.34
CA LEU A 233 -13.85 -13.11 9.78
C LEU A 233 -15.10 -13.69 9.09
N LEU A 234 -14.94 -14.77 8.30
CA LEU A 234 -16.07 -15.41 7.61
C LEU A 234 -17.11 -15.99 8.58
N PRO A 235 -16.77 -16.90 9.52
CA PRO A 235 -17.76 -17.41 10.48
C PRO A 235 -18.27 -16.33 11.42
N GLY A 236 -17.44 -15.37 11.82
CA GLY A 236 -17.84 -14.25 12.67
C GLY A 236 -18.95 -13.40 12.04
N LEU A 237 -18.83 -13.07 10.75
CA LEU A 237 -19.86 -12.34 10.01
C LEU A 237 -21.15 -13.17 9.85
N LEU A 238 -21.05 -14.48 9.61
CA LEU A 238 -22.21 -15.38 9.54
C LEU A 238 -22.98 -15.44 10.87
N ILE A 239 -22.27 -15.55 12.00
CA ILE A 239 -22.87 -15.52 13.35
C ILE A 239 -23.53 -14.17 13.62
N ALA A 240 -22.86 -13.06 13.30
CA ALA A 240 -23.41 -11.72 13.48
C ALA A 240 -24.68 -11.50 12.64
N LEU A 241 -24.69 -12.00 11.41
CA LEU A 241 -25.87 -11.99 10.54
C LEU A 241 -27.01 -12.83 11.13
N GLY A 242 -26.72 -14.04 11.63
CA GLY A 242 -27.69 -14.89 12.33
C GLY A 242 -28.32 -14.24 13.56
N LEU A 243 -27.49 -13.60 14.39
CA LEU A 243 -27.94 -12.82 15.55
C LEU A 243 -28.84 -11.64 15.14
N ARG A 244 -28.53 -10.99 14.02
CA ARG A 244 -29.34 -9.88 13.50
C ARG A 244 -30.68 -10.37 12.95
N LEU A 245 -30.69 -11.47 12.20
CA LEU A 245 -31.90 -12.05 11.60
C LEU A 245 -32.85 -12.64 12.66
N SER A 246 -32.31 -13.30 13.68
CA SER A 246 -33.11 -13.83 14.80
C SER A 246 -33.84 -12.73 15.58
N ARG A 247 -33.26 -11.52 15.66
CA ARG A 247 -33.87 -10.35 16.32
C ARG A 247 -34.95 -9.64 15.50
N ARG A 248 -34.91 -9.68 14.16
CA ARG A 248 -35.82 -8.89 13.30
C ARG A 248 -37.25 -9.45 13.21
N ARG A 249 -37.46 -10.76 13.32
CA ARG A 249 -38.79 -11.38 13.12
C ARG A 249 -39.67 -11.45 14.37
N GLY A 250 -39.14 -11.17 15.56
CA GLY A 250 -39.93 -11.10 16.79
C GLY A 250 -40.87 -9.89 16.87
N ALA A 251 -40.63 -8.84 16.08
CA ALA A 251 -41.43 -7.61 16.12
C ALA A 251 -42.67 -7.64 15.22
N ALA A 252 -42.75 -8.56 14.25
CA ALA A 252 -43.85 -8.62 13.29
C ALA A 252 -45.03 -9.49 13.77
N ALA A 253 -44.83 -10.38 14.75
CA ALA A 253 -45.85 -11.33 15.20
C ALA A 253 -46.70 -10.83 16.39
N ALA A 254 -46.55 -9.57 16.81
CA ALA A 254 -47.30 -8.99 17.94
C ALA A 254 -48.48 -8.09 17.51
N TYR A 255 -48.89 -8.14 16.24
CA TYR A 255 -50.13 -7.53 15.78
C TYR A 255 -51.16 -8.62 15.49
N THR A 256 -51.70 -9.22 16.53
CA THR A 256 -53.02 -9.86 16.45
C THR A 256 -54.05 -8.74 16.50
N PRO A 257 -54.93 -8.59 15.48
CA PRO A 257 -56.01 -7.63 15.55
C PRO A 257 -56.89 -7.99 16.75
N ALA A 258 -57.11 -7.05 17.67
CA ALA A 258 -58.10 -7.22 18.71
C ALA A 258 -59.47 -7.34 18.05
N GLU A 259 -60.04 -8.52 18.16
CA GLU A 259 -61.41 -8.85 17.77
C GLU A 259 -62.37 -7.86 18.45
N GLN A 260 -63.11 -7.11 17.62
CA GLN A 260 -64.08 -6.12 18.07
C GLN A 260 -65.25 -6.84 18.77
N GLY A 261 -65.15 -6.96 20.09
CA GLY A 261 -66.26 -7.36 20.96
C GLY A 261 -67.37 -6.31 20.94
N ASN A 262 -68.46 -6.64 20.27
CA ASN A 262 -69.70 -5.88 20.21
C ASN A 262 -70.42 -5.93 21.58
N GLY A 263 -70.16 -4.96 22.45
CA GLY A 263 -70.71 -4.87 23.81
C GLY A 263 -71.67 -3.71 23.98
N LYS A 264 -72.96 -4.02 24.04
CA LYS A 264 -74.09 -3.08 24.22
C LYS A 264 -73.90 -2.14 25.42
N VAL A 265 -74.14 -0.86 25.16
CA VAL A 265 -74.28 0.22 26.15
C VAL A 265 -75.49 -0.04 27.04
N ARG A 266 -75.28 -0.12 28.36
CA ARG A 266 -76.35 -0.04 29.37
C ARG A 266 -76.08 1.19 30.25
N LEU A 267 -76.90 2.21 30.07
CA LEU A 267 -76.99 3.39 30.92
C LEU A 267 -77.67 3.02 32.24
N THR A 268 -76.99 3.23 33.36
CA THR A 268 -77.65 3.40 34.67
C THR A 268 -77.09 4.62 35.38
N LYS A 269 -78.01 5.37 35.98
CA LYS A 269 -77.91 6.74 36.47
C LYS A 269 -77.85 6.73 38.01
N ALA A 270 -77.05 7.64 38.57
CA ALA A 270 -77.01 8.11 39.97
C ALA A 270 -76.58 7.06 41.04
N THR A 271 -75.89 7.38 42.15
CA THR A 271 -75.89 8.59 42.97
C THR A 271 -74.58 8.71 43.77
N GLN A 272 -74.32 9.94 44.22
CA GLN A 272 -73.28 10.48 45.12
C GLN A 272 -72.88 9.60 46.32
N GLN A 273 -71.59 9.62 46.71
CA GLN A 273 -71.08 10.34 47.90
C GLN A 273 -69.65 9.93 48.30
N ALA A 274 -68.88 10.96 48.66
CA ALA A 274 -67.90 11.03 49.75
C ALA A 274 -66.54 10.27 49.70
N LYS A 275 -65.50 11.10 49.58
CA LYS A 275 -64.30 11.21 50.43
C LYS A 275 -63.24 10.08 50.48
N GLN A 276 -62.04 10.51 50.09
CA GLN A 276 -60.74 10.34 50.78
C GLN A 276 -60.19 8.92 50.94
N ALA A 277 -59.16 8.59 50.14
CA ALA A 277 -57.77 8.64 50.59
C ALA A 277 -56.84 8.20 49.45
N LYS A 278 -55.92 9.10 49.13
CA LYS A 278 -54.97 9.02 48.02
C LYS A 278 -53.83 8.07 48.39
N ARG A 279 -53.87 6.83 47.91
CA ARG A 279 -52.71 5.93 47.88
C ARG A 279 -52.44 5.58 46.42
N THR A 280 -51.56 6.37 45.79
CA THR A 280 -51.04 6.10 44.44
C THR A 280 -50.19 4.84 44.47
N GLU A 281 -50.82 3.69 44.26
CA GLU A 281 -50.10 2.49 43.82
C GLU A 281 -49.55 2.74 42.42
N LYS A 282 -48.23 2.81 42.34
CA LYS A 282 -47.49 2.76 41.07
C LYS A 282 -47.93 1.49 40.33
N PRO A 283 -48.45 1.58 39.09
CA PRO A 283 -48.73 0.38 38.31
C PRO A 283 -47.43 -0.41 38.15
N LYS A 284 -47.42 -1.63 38.69
CA LYS A 284 -46.32 -2.58 38.60
C LYS A 284 -46.14 -2.91 37.11
N ARG A 285 -45.17 -2.25 36.49
CA ARG A 285 -44.72 -2.48 35.11
C ARG A 285 -44.58 -4.00 34.91
N PRO A 286 -45.31 -4.64 33.99
CA PRO A 286 -45.12 -6.06 33.73
C PRO A 286 -43.65 -6.25 33.34
N ALA A 287 -42.96 -7.13 34.06
CA ALA A 287 -41.58 -7.48 33.77
C ALA A 287 -41.53 -7.92 32.31
N GLY A 288 -40.90 -7.12 31.45
CA GLY A 288 -40.83 -7.38 30.02
C GLY A 288 -40.13 -8.71 29.79
N GLY A 289 -40.91 -9.75 29.50
CA GLY A 289 -40.40 -11.05 29.10
C GLY A 289 -39.49 -10.86 27.90
N ARG A 290 -38.20 -11.19 28.05
CA ARG A 290 -37.28 -11.21 26.92
C ARG A 290 -37.86 -12.14 25.86
N PRO A 291 -38.05 -11.69 24.61
CA PRO A 291 -38.59 -12.55 23.57
C PRO A 291 -37.69 -13.78 23.41
N PRO A 292 -38.26 -15.00 23.33
CA PRO A 292 -37.46 -16.21 23.21
C PRO A 292 -36.67 -16.18 21.90
N LEU A 293 -35.35 -16.30 22.01
CA LEU A 293 -34.47 -16.51 20.86
C LEU A 293 -34.89 -17.80 20.16
N ARG A 294 -35.21 -17.72 18.86
CA ARG A 294 -35.52 -18.91 18.06
C ARG A 294 -34.26 -19.75 17.89
N ARG A 295 -34.16 -20.84 18.67
CA ARG A 295 -33.02 -21.77 18.68
C ARG A 295 -32.62 -22.26 17.27
N GLY A 296 -33.58 -22.41 16.36
CA GLY A 296 -33.33 -22.89 14.98
C GLY A 296 -32.46 -21.98 14.12
N VAL A 297 -32.60 -20.64 14.20
CA VAL A 297 -31.78 -19.72 13.39
C VAL A 297 -30.34 -19.71 13.88
N LEU A 298 -30.15 -19.74 15.20
CA LEU A 298 -28.81 -19.79 15.81
C LEU A 298 -28.10 -21.11 15.50
N ALA A 299 -28.82 -22.23 15.55
CA ALA A 299 -28.29 -23.53 15.16
C ALA A 299 -27.85 -23.56 13.69
N ALA A 300 -28.69 -23.04 12.77
CA ALA A 300 -28.35 -22.96 11.36
C ALA A 300 -27.11 -22.08 11.09
N THR A 301 -27.01 -20.92 11.74
CA THR A 301 -25.83 -20.04 11.58
C THR A 301 -24.58 -20.59 12.25
N GLY A 302 -24.73 -21.32 13.35
CA GLY A 302 -23.62 -22.04 13.97
C GLY A 302 -23.08 -23.12 13.04
N LEU A 303 -23.96 -23.91 12.43
CA LEU A 303 -23.57 -24.92 11.44
C LEU A 303 -22.90 -24.30 10.20
N ALA A 304 -23.44 -23.19 9.69
CA ALA A 304 -22.84 -22.46 8.57
C ALA A 304 -21.46 -21.89 8.91
N ALA A 305 -21.25 -21.39 10.14
CA ALA A 305 -19.96 -20.92 10.61
C ALA A 305 -18.94 -22.07 10.68
N VAL A 306 -19.33 -23.24 11.21
CA VAL A 306 -18.49 -24.44 11.21
C VAL A 306 -18.15 -24.88 9.78
N ALA A 307 -19.14 -24.89 8.89
CA ALA A 307 -18.92 -25.22 7.48
C ALA A 307 -17.97 -24.23 6.78
N ALA A 308 -18.04 -22.94 7.12
CA ALA A 308 -17.11 -21.94 6.58
C ALA A 308 -15.67 -22.17 7.06
N VAL A 309 -15.47 -22.50 8.34
CA VAL A 309 -14.14 -22.86 8.87
C VAL A 309 -13.60 -24.11 8.17
N LEU A 310 -14.40 -25.18 8.08
CA LEU A 310 -14.01 -26.40 7.38
C LEU A 310 -13.72 -26.15 5.90
N GLY A 311 -14.52 -25.31 5.24
CA GLY A 311 -14.31 -24.92 3.85
C GLY A 311 -12.97 -24.23 3.63
N VAL A 312 -12.58 -23.29 4.49
CA VAL A 312 -11.26 -22.64 4.41
C VAL A 312 -10.14 -23.65 4.65
N VAL A 313 -10.26 -24.49 5.68
CA VAL A 313 -9.23 -25.48 6.02
C VAL A 313 -9.01 -26.50 4.90
N LEU A 314 -10.09 -27.02 4.31
CA LEU A 314 -10.04 -28.02 3.24
C LEU A 314 -9.63 -27.42 1.89
N ALA A 315 -9.97 -26.16 1.62
CA ALA A 315 -9.60 -25.49 0.37
C ALA A 315 -8.14 -24.97 0.38
N ALA A 316 -7.55 -24.72 1.55
CA ALA A 316 -6.23 -24.10 1.64
C ALA A 316 -5.11 -24.87 0.90
N PRO A 317 -5.00 -26.21 0.97
CA PRO A 317 -3.97 -26.95 0.21
C PRO A 317 -4.16 -26.87 -1.31
N GLU A 318 -5.41 -26.80 -1.79
CA GLU A 318 -5.70 -26.67 -3.23
C GLU A 318 -5.41 -25.26 -3.75
N VAL A 319 -5.66 -24.23 -2.92
CA VAL A 319 -5.39 -22.83 -3.27
C VAL A 319 -3.90 -22.49 -3.12
N PHE A 320 -3.22 -23.10 -2.16
CA PHE A 320 -1.80 -22.87 -1.86
C PHE A 320 -0.98 -24.18 -1.93
N PRO A 321 -0.91 -24.81 -3.12
CA PRO A 321 -0.38 -26.17 -3.29
C PRO A 321 1.14 -26.28 -3.15
N GLN A 322 1.85 -25.15 -3.21
CA GLN A 322 3.30 -25.15 -3.12
C GLN A 322 3.75 -25.62 -1.73
N THR A 323 4.83 -26.40 -1.66
CA THR A 323 5.39 -26.87 -0.39
C THR A 323 6.88 -26.60 -0.28
N VAL A 324 7.46 -25.94 -1.28
CA VAL A 324 8.89 -25.65 -1.36
C VAL A 324 9.16 -24.22 -1.82
N ASP A 325 10.27 -23.66 -1.35
CA ASP A 325 10.69 -22.27 -1.62
C ASP A 325 11.81 -22.13 -2.67
N SER A 326 12.35 -23.26 -3.12
CA SER A 326 13.45 -23.34 -4.08
C SER A 326 13.52 -24.76 -4.68
N PRO A 327 14.24 -24.96 -5.81
CA PRO A 327 14.42 -26.28 -6.40
C PRO A 327 15.05 -27.25 -5.39
N HIS A 328 14.60 -28.50 -5.40
CA HIS A 328 15.29 -29.55 -4.64
C HIS A 328 16.64 -29.86 -5.29
N LEU A 329 17.72 -29.41 -4.66
CA LEU A 329 19.08 -29.80 -5.01
C LEU A 329 19.51 -30.97 -4.12
N THR A 330 19.99 -32.05 -4.72
CA THR A 330 20.56 -33.18 -3.97
C THR A 330 22.02 -32.86 -3.65
N VAL A 331 22.25 -32.05 -2.62
CA VAL A 331 23.60 -31.74 -2.14
C VAL A 331 24.13 -32.95 -1.38
N THR A 332 25.19 -33.56 -1.90
CA THR A 332 25.82 -34.73 -1.26
C THR A 332 26.86 -34.28 -0.23
N ARG A 333 27.27 -35.21 0.65
CA ARG A 333 28.39 -34.94 1.57
C ARG A 333 29.69 -34.65 0.82
N ALA A 334 29.93 -35.37 -0.29
CA ALA A 334 31.09 -35.14 -1.15
C ALA A 334 31.08 -33.73 -1.77
N ASP A 335 29.92 -33.17 -2.10
CA ASP A 335 29.81 -31.79 -2.59
C ASP A 335 30.26 -30.79 -1.51
N LEU A 336 29.83 -31.00 -0.26
CA LEU A 336 30.19 -30.14 0.88
C LEU A 336 31.66 -30.26 1.26
N ASP A 337 32.26 -31.45 1.15
CA ASP A 337 33.65 -31.70 1.51
C ASP A 337 34.63 -31.30 0.38
N ALA A 338 34.16 -31.13 -0.86
CA ALA A 338 35.00 -30.91 -2.04
C ALA A 338 35.99 -29.74 -1.88
N ARG A 339 35.55 -28.59 -1.36
CA ARG A 339 36.43 -27.41 -1.19
C ARG A 339 37.52 -27.68 -0.17
N VAL A 340 37.16 -28.29 0.96
CA VAL A 340 38.09 -28.64 2.03
C VAL A 340 39.11 -29.66 1.54
N ASP A 341 38.67 -30.66 0.77
CA ASP A 341 39.52 -31.68 0.17
C ASP A 341 40.53 -31.08 -0.83
N GLU A 342 40.09 -30.18 -1.70
CA GLU A 342 40.96 -29.49 -2.66
C GLU A 342 41.98 -28.60 -1.99
N VAL A 343 41.55 -27.80 -1.01
CA VAL A 343 42.45 -26.94 -0.23
C VAL A 343 43.48 -27.80 0.51
N ALA A 344 43.05 -28.87 1.17
CA ALA A 344 43.94 -29.76 1.90
C ALA A 344 44.96 -30.45 0.98
N ALA A 345 44.52 -30.92 -0.19
CA ALA A 345 45.41 -31.51 -1.19
C ALA A 345 46.43 -30.48 -1.71
N GLY A 346 46.00 -29.27 -2.05
CA GLY A 346 46.92 -28.23 -2.51
C GLY A 346 47.87 -27.73 -1.41
N LEU A 347 47.42 -27.70 -0.15
CA LEU A 347 48.27 -27.36 1.00
C LEU A 347 49.31 -28.44 1.34
N ALA A 348 49.07 -29.70 0.93
CA ALA A 348 50.07 -30.76 1.04
C ALA A 348 51.26 -30.52 0.11
N ASP A 349 51.02 -29.90 -1.06
CA ASP A 349 52.04 -29.62 -2.07
C ASP A 349 52.71 -28.24 -1.88
N SER A 350 51.99 -27.26 -1.34
CA SER A 350 52.48 -25.88 -1.19
C SER A 350 51.88 -25.18 0.04
N PRO A 351 52.60 -24.30 0.76
CA PRO A 351 52.00 -23.53 1.86
C PRO A 351 50.96 -22.51 1.40
N ILE A 352 50.77 -22.32 0.09
CA ILE A 352 49.81 -21.39 -0.50
C ILE A 352 48.88 -22.17 -1.43
N TYR A 353 47.59 -22.16 -1.13
CA TYR A 353 46.53 -22.64 -2.02
C TYR A 353 45.77 -21.47 -2.62
N GLN A 354 45.53 -21.50 -3.93
CA GLN A 354 44.66 -20.54 -4.62
C GLN A 354 43.64 -21.28 -5.47
N ASP A 355 42.37 -21.10 -5.14
CA ASP A 355 41.26 -21.73 -5.85
C ASP A 355 41.29 -21.35 -7.35
N PRO A 356 41.19 -22.31 -8.29
CA PRO A 356 41.10 -22.03 -9.72
C PRO A 356 39.98 -21.04 -10.09
N SER A 357 38.88 -21.07 -9.34
CA SER A 357 37.70 -20.22 -9.49
C SER A 357 37.90 -18.80 -8.99
N ALA A 358 38.86 -18.57 -8.08
CA ALA A 358 39.09 -17.27 -7.45
C ALA A 358 39.64 -16.26 -8.46
N PRO A 359 39.20 -14.99 -8.39
CA PRO A 359 39.96 -13.86 -8.92
C PRO A 359 41.42 -13.87 -8.46
N ASP A 360 42.31 -13.28 -9.25
CA ASP A 360 43.75 -13.20 -8.96
C ASP A 360 44.01 -12.16 -7.84
N ALA A 361 43.68 -12.51 -6.59
CA ALA A 361 43.94 -11.65 -5.43
C ALA A 361 45.44 -11.58 -5.08
N LEU A 362 46.18 -12.64 -5.39
CA LEU A 362 47.64 -12.68 -5.33
C LEU A 362 48.15 -12.88 -6.76
N ASN A 363 48.97 -11.93 -7.22
CA ASN A 363 49.55 -12.05 -8.55
C ASN A 363 50.66 -13.10 -8.54
N ALA A 364 50.85 -13.74 -9.69
CA ALA A 364 51.98 -14.62 -9.96
C ALA A 364 53.34 -14.11 -9.46
N ALA A 365 53.60 -12.81 -9.68
CA ALA A 365 54.85 -12.16 -9.28
C ALA A 365 55.05 -12.09 -7.76
N ASP A 366 53.97 -12.11 -6.97
CA ASP A 366 54.01 -12.02 -5.51
C ASP A 366 54.29 -13.38 -4.85
N LEU A 367 53.96 -14.48 -5.53
CA LEU A 367 54.00 -15.82 -4.93
C LEU A 367 55.40 -16.25 -4.48
N PRO A 368 56.50 -16.04 -5.24
CA PRO A 368 57.84 -16.42 -4.78
C PRO A 368 58.25 -15.67 -3.50
N ALA A 369 58.01 -14.36 -3.47
CA ALA A 369 58.32 -13.53 -2.30
C ALA A 369 57.46 -13.92 -1.08
N LEU A 370 56.19 -14.24 -1.30
CA LEU A 370 55.29 -14.69 -0.24
C LEU A 370 55.71 -16.06 0.32
N ARG A 371 56.13 -17.01 -0.52
CA ARG A 371 56.66 -18.31 -0.05
C ARG A 371 57.92 -18.14 0.78
N GLN A 372 58.84 -17.29 0.34
CA GLN A 372 60.04 -16.96 1.11
C GLN A 372 59.66 -16.38 2.48
N ARG A 373 58.72 -15.42 2.50
CA ARG A 373 58.24 -14.81 3.75
C ARG A 373 57.59 -15.83 4.68
N ILE A 374 56.81 -16.77 4.15
CA ILE A 374 56.22 -17.86 4.93
C ILE A 374 57.31 -18.78 5.52
N ALA A 375 58.35 -19.11 4.73
CA ALA A 375 59.46 -19.92 5.21
C ALA A 375 60.23 -19.26 6.36
N GLU A 376 60.38 -17.93 6.34
CA GLU A 376 60.99 -17.15 7.43
C GLU A 376 60.19 -17.26 8.76
N LEU A 377 58.90 -17.57 8.69
CA LEU A 377 58.02 -17.71 9.86
C LEU A 377 58.05 -19.11 10.49
N ALA A 378 58.84 -20.05 9.95
CA ALA A 378 58.98 -21.41 10.50
C ALA A 378 59.23 -21.47 12.03
N PRO A 379 59.97 -20.53 12.68
CA PRO A 379 60.13 -20.51 14.15
C PRO A 379 58.85 -20.18 14.95
N VAL A 380 57.84 -19.60 14.31
CA VAL A 380 56.51 -19.34 14.90
C VAL A 380 55.58 -20.54 14.71
N GLY A 381 55.76 -21.28 13.62
CA GLY A 381 55.02 -22.48 13.25
C GLY A 381 54.75 -22.52 11.73
N PRO A 382 54.22 -23.62 11.18
CA PRO A 382 53.78 -23.68 9.79
C PRO A 382 52.72 -22.59 9.52
N VAL A 383 52.87 -21.85 8.42
CA VAL A 383 51.89 -20.85 7.98
C VAL A 383 51.33 -21.29 6.64
N HIS A 384 50.00 -21.36 6.56
CA HIS A 384 49.26 -21.75 5.38
C HIS A 384 48.39 -20.59 4.91
N VAL A 385 48.45 -20.24 3.63
CA VAL A 385 47.62 -19.20 3.01
C VAL A 385 46.64 -19.85 2.05
N VAL A 386 45.36 -19.57 2.23
CA VAL A 386 44.27 -20.12 1.43
C VAL A 386 43.52 -18.97 0.78
N VAL A 387 43.53 -18.91 -0.55
CA VAL A 387 42.79 -17.92 -1.33
C VAL A 387 41.58 -18.62 -1.95
N THR A 388 40.40 -18.42 -1.36
CA THR A 388 39.14 -19.00 -1.85
C THR A 388 37.97 -18.06 -1.57
N PRO A 389 37.01 -17.93 -2.50
CA PRO A 389 35.77 -17.20 -2.26
C PRO A 389 35.00 -17.74 -1.06
N SER A 390 34.40 -16.84 -0.27
CA SER A 390 33.44 -17.16 0.78
C SER A 390 32.06 -16.68 0.35
N THR A 391 31.06 -17.57 0.36
CA THR A 391 29.69 -17.26 -0.08
C THR A 391 28.67 -17.93 0.82
N GLY A 392 27.41 -17.48 0.78
CA GLY A 392 26.34 -18.07 1.61
C GLY A 392 25.87 -19.41 1.07
N ALA A 393 26.26 -19.73 -0.16
CA ALA A 393 26.06 -21.02 -0.77
C ALA A 393 27.19 -22.00 -0.46
N ASP A 394 28.20 -21.61 0.34
CA ASP A 394 29.29 -22.48 0.71
C ASP A 394 28.95 -23.46 1.84
N GLU A 395 29.80 -24.45 2.08
CA GLU A 395 29.55 -25.50 3.05
C GLU A 395 29.46 -24.97 4.49
N THR A 396 30.07 -23.82 4.79
CA THR A 396 30.14 -23.22 6.12
C THR A 396 29.22 -22.01 6.32
N ASP A 397 28.41 -21.65 5.32
CA ASP A 397 27.52 -20.48 5.33
C ASP A 397 28.27 -19.18 5.67
N HIS A 398 29.31 -18.88 4.88
CA HIS A 398 30.26 -17.78 5.04
C HIS A 398 31.17 -17.84 6.29
N SER A 399 31.17 -18.92 7.08
CA SER A 399 32.05 -19.00 8.25
C SER A 399 33.47 -19.41 7.84
N GLY A 400 34.34 -18.41 7.60
CA GLY A 400 35.75 -18.65 7.30
C GLY A 400 36.50 -19.32 8.45
N SER A 401 36.18 -18.95 9.69
CA SER A 401 36.71 -19.61 10.90
C SER A 401 36.38 -21.10 10.99
N LEU A 402 35.18 -21.52 10.56
CA LEU A 402 34.80 -22.93 10.49
C LEU A 402 35.52 -23.62 9.33
N LEU A 403 35.61 -22.97 8.17
CA LEU A 403 36.35 -23.48 7.01
C LEU A 403 37.81 -23.77 7.37
N LEU A 404 38.51 -22.82 8.01
CA LEU A 404 39.89 -23.02 8.46
C LEU A 404 40.02 -24.17 9.47
N SER A 405 39.01 -24.37 10.32
CA SER A 405 38.98 -25.48 11.27
C SER A 405 38.82 -26.83 10.56
N LEU A 406 37.96 -26.90 9.54
CA LEU A 406 37.76 -28.10 8.71
C LEU A 406 39.00 -28.42 7.88
N ILE A 407 39.65 -27.41 7.29
CA ILE A 407 40.92 -27.58 6.57
C ILE A 407 41.97 -28.16 7.51
N ARG A 408 42.13 -27.62 8.72
CA ARG A 408 43.07 -28.16 9.71
C ARG A 408 42.72 -29.59 10.14
N GLU A 409 41.44 -29.90 10.32
CA GLU A 409 40.99 -31.28 10.61
C GLU A 409 41.37 -32.22 9.47
N ARG A 410 41.20 -31.77 8.22
CA ARG A 410 41.49 -32.57 7.03
C ARG A 410 42.99 -32.75 6.76
N THR A 411 43.80 -31.70 6.95
CA THR A 411 45.26 -31.76 6.78
C THR A 411 45.95 -32.45 7.96
N GLY A 412 45.36 -32.41 9.16
CA GLY A 412 45.95 -32.91 10.40
C GLY A 412 47.15 -32.07 10.88
N GLN A 413 47.42 -30.91 10.28
CA GLN A 413 48.60 -30.09 10.56
C GLN A 413 48.28 -28.93 11.49
N ASN A 414 49.04 -28.79 12.58
CA ASN A 414 49.02 -27.60 13.43
C ASN A 414 49.78 -26.46 12.75
N GLY A 415 49.34 -25.21 12.98
CA GLY A 415 49.91 -24.05 12.32
C GLY A 415 48.97 -22.85 12.32
N VAL A 416 49.39 -21.79 11.62
CA VAL A 416 48.60 -20.58 11.37
C VAL A 416 47.99 -20.68 9.97
N TYR A 417 46.67 -20.65 9.89
CA TYR A 417 45.93 -20.65 8.64
C TYR A 417 45.35 -19.27 8.38
N ILE A 418 45.62 -18.74 7.19
CA ILE A 418 45.16 -17.42 6.75
C ILE A 418 44.25 -17.64 5.55
N LEU A 419 42.98 -17.27 5.68
CA LEU A 419 42.00 -17.27 4.61
C LEU A 419 41.93 -15.87 3.99
N ILE A 420 42.05 -15.79 2.68
CA ILE A 420 41.83 -14.57 1.90
C ILE A 420 40.62 -14.80 1.01
N ASP A 421 39.54 -14.05 1.27
CA ASP A 421 38.38 -13.99 0.41
C ASP A 421 38.65 -12.99 -0.73
N PRO A 422 38.83 -13.45 -1.98
CA PRO A 422 39.11 -12.57 -3.12
C PRO A 422 37.91 -11.71 -3.53
N LEU A 423 36.68 -12.05 -3.11
CA LEU A 423 35.46 -11.32 -3.52
C LEU A 423 35.16 -10.15 -2.60
N LEU A 424 35.30 -10.39 -1.29
CA LEU A 424 35.05 -9.38 -0.26
C LEU A 424 36.34 -8.73 0.25
N GLY A 425 37.51 -9.23 -0.18
CA GLY A 425 38.81 -8.83 0.32
C GLY A 425 39.03 -9.17 1.80
N ARG A 426 38.18 -9.98 2.42
CA ARG A 426 38.32 -10.30 3.84
C ARG A 426 39.55 -11.16 4.07
N ILE A 427 40.27 -10.88 5.14
CA ILE A 427 41.31 -11.78 5.63
C ILE A 427 40.82 -12.31 6.97
N GLU A 428 40.83 -13.63 7.12
CA GLU A 428 40.61 -14.30 8.40
C GLU A 428 41.84 -15.11 8.77
N LEU A 429 42.11 -15.22 10.08
CA LEU A 429 43.26 -15.96 10.59
C LEU A 429 42.83 -16.84 11.74
N ARG A 430 43.29 -18.10 11.72
CA ARG A 430 43.20 -19.02 12.85
C ARG A 430 44.52 -19.72 13.08
N SER A 431 44.94 -19.76 14.34
CA SER A 431 46.06 -20.57 14.81
C SER A 431 45.54 -21.83 15.49
N PHE A 432 46.23 -22.96 15.29
CA PHE A 432 45.90 -24.24 15.89
C PHE A 432 47.15 -24.89 16.45
N GLY A 433 47.21 -25.09 17.78
CA GLY A 433 48.30 -25.81 18.42
C GLY A 433 49.68 -25.15 18.27
N THR A 434 49.73 -23.83 18.04
CA THR A 434 50.98 -23.06 17.97
C THR A 434 51.46 -22.57 19.34
N ASP A 435 50.57 -22.53 20.35
CA ASP A 435 50.85 -21.95 21.67
C ASP A 435 51.41 -20.52 21.58
N ARG A 436 50.83 -19.71 20.69
CA ARG A 436 51.22 -18.32 20.43
C ARG A 436 50.02 -17.41 20.51
N ASP A 437 50.22 -16.12 20.80
CA ASP A 437 49.13 -15.14 20.86
C ASP A 437 48.69 -14.60 19.47
N THR A 438 48.87 -15.39 18.41
CA THR A 438 48.68 -14.99 17.00
C THR A 438 47.28 -14.45 16.73
N GLY A 439 46.25 -15.19 17.15
CA GLY A 439 44.85 -14.77 16.96
C GLY A 439 44.53 -13.45 17.66
N ARG A 440 45.07 -13.20 18.86
CA ARG A 440 44.88 -11.92 19.57
C ARG A 440 45.56 -10.76 18.86
N ARG A 441 46.76 -10.96 18.32
CA ARG A 441 47.49 -9.93 17.56
C ARG A 441 46.76 -9.59 16.27
N PHE A 442 46.33 -10.60 15.53
CA PHE A 442 45.50 -10.42 14.37
C PHE A 442 44.22 -9.62 14.70
N ALA A 443 43.54 -9.94 15.81
CA ALA A 443 42.34 -9.23 16.24
C ALA A 443 42.56 -7.74 16.61
N ARG A 444 43.81 -7.34 16.89
CA ARG A 444 44.21 -5.95 17.17
C ARG A 444 44.63 -5.17 15.93
N LEU A 445 44.82 -5.83 14.79
CA LEU A 445 45.05 -5.13 13.54
C LEU A 445 43.84 -4.25 13.21
N ASP A 446 44.11 -3.18 12.49
CA ASP A 446 43.08 -2.26 11.98
C ASP A 446 41.96 -3.05 11.29
N SER A 447 40.71 -2.62 11.48
CA SER A 447 39.58 -3.22 10.80
C SER A 447 39.75 -3.17 9.28
N ASP A 448 40.38 -2.15 8.71
CA ASP A 448 40.56 -2.02 7.26
C ASP A 448 41.53 -3.06 6.68
N ILE A 449 42.42 -3.63 7.53
CA ILE A 449 43.29 -4.73 7.13
C ILE A 449 42.45 -6.02 6.98
N ARG A 450 41.54 -6.26 7.92
CA ARG A 450 40.76 -7.51 8.03
C ARG A 450 39.48 -7.50 7.19
N TYR A 451 38.82 -6.36 7.17
CA TYR A 451 37.50 -6.10 6.59
C TYR A 451 37.57 -4.76 5.83
N PRO A 452 38.17 -4.75 4.63
CA PRO A 452 38.30 -3.51 3.88
C PRO A 452 36.91 -2.97 3.53
N TYR A 453 36.69 -1.67 3.74
CA TYR A 453 35.51 -0.99 3.23
C TYR A 453 35.74 -0.58 1.77
N GLY A 454 35.05 -1.24 0.84
CA GLY A 454 35.08 -0.92 -0.58
C GLY A 454 34.88 -2.16 -1.46
N ALA A 455 34.25 -1.97 -2.62
CA ALA A 455 34.17 -2.97 -3.67
C ALA A 455 35.02 -2.51 -4.85
N GLY A 456 35.87 -3.38 -5.42
CA GLY A 456 36.64 -3.08 -6.63
C GLY A 456 37.97 -3.81 -6.73
N ASP A 457 38.74 -3.52 -7.78
CA ASP A 457 40.01 -4.18 -8.13
C ASP A 457 41.18 -3.85 -7.19
N ASP A 458 41.03 -2.85 -6.33
CA ASP A 458 42.07 -2.38 -5.40
C ASP A 458 41.86 -2.91 -3.98
N LEU A 459 41.52 -4.19 -3.84
CA LEU A 459 41.43 -4.85 -2.52
C LEU A 459 42.79 -4.92 -1.81
N LYS A 460 43.91 -4.51 -2.45
CA LYS A 460 45.28 -4.50 -1.90
C LYS A 460 45.59 -5.73 -1.05
N ALA A 461 45.24 -6.92 -1.54
CA ALA A 461 45.32 -8.14 -0.74
C ALA A 461 46.75 -8.41 -0.27
N LYS A 462 47.74 -8.23 -1.15
CA LYS A 462 49.16 -8.45 -0.82
C LYS A 462 49.70 -7.51 0.28
N PRO A 463 49.60 -6.17 0.21
CA PRO A 463 50.04 -5.30 1.30
C PRO A 463 49.36 -5.60 2.65
N ARG A 464 48.08 -5.96 2.64
CA ARG A 464 47.34 -6.32 3.87
C ARG A 464 47.80 -7.67 4.41
N LEU A 465 48.02 -8.65 3.53
CA LEU A 465 48.61 -9.94 3.90
C LEU A 465 49.98 -9.76 4.56
N ASP A 466 50.83 -8.86 4.04
CA ASP A 466 52.14 -8.59 4.64
C ASP A 466 52.01 -8.09 6.09
N ARG A 467 51.05 -7.19 6.37
CA ARG A 467 50.74 -6.75 7.75
C ARG A 467 50.25 -7.88 8.64
N VAL A 468 49.49 -8.81 8.08
CA VAL A 468 49.04 -10.01 8.81
C VAL A 468 50.24 -10.91 9.12
N LEU A 469 51.14 -11.12 8.17
CA LEU A 469 52.38 -11.90 8.39
C LEU A 469 53.32 -11.24 9.38
N ASP A 470 53.40 -9.91 9.42
CA ASP A 470 54.13 -9.17 10.46
C ASP A 470 53.53 -9.44 11.85
N ALA A 471 52.19 -9.43 11.97
CA ALA A 471 51.52 -9.75 13.22
C ALA A 471 51.76 -11.21 13.66
N VAL A 472 51.91 -12.14 12.72
CA VAL A 472 52.32 -13.53 12.98
C VAL A 472 53.77 -13.59 13.45
N ALA A 473 54.68 -12.88 12.80
CA ALA A 473 56.10 -12.82 13.16
C ALA A 473 56.31 -12.33 14.61
N GLU A 474 55.49 -11.35 15.04
CA GLU A 474 55.56 -10.78 16.38
C GLU A 474 54.87 -11.61 17.47
N ALA A 475 54.27 -12.75 17.12
CA ALA A 475 53.50 -13.57 18.05
C ALA A 475 54.38 -14.18 19.16
N ARG A 476 53.94 -13.99 20.41
CA ARG A 476 54.66 -14.39 21.62
C ARG A 476 54.12 -15.73 22.15
N PRO A 477 54.96 -16.55 22.79
CA PRO A 477 54.51 -17.77 23.45
C PRO A 477 53.40 -17.52 24.47
N ARG A 478 52.32 -18.27 24.33
CA ARG A 478 51.15 -18.24 25.20
C ARG A 478 50.41 -19.58 25.12
N PRO A 479 50.77 -20.55 25.98
CA PRO A 479 50.18 -21.87 25.96
C PRO A 479 48.65 -21.84 26.11
N GLY A 480 47.96 -22.61 25.28
CA GLY A 480 46.49 -22.76 25.35
C GLY A 480 45.67 -21.63 24.74
N ASP A 481 46.28 -20.61 24.13
CA ASP A 481 45.54 -19.55 23.43
C ASP A 481 44.93 -20.02 22.08
N ASP A 482 45.41 -21.15 21.55
CA ASP A 482 45.04 -21.70 20.23
C ASP A 482 44.45 -23.12 20.31
N PRO A 483 43.29 -23.32 20.97
CA PRO A 483 42.74 -24.66 21.15
C PRO A 483 42.32 -25.26 19.80
N VAL A 484 42.59 -26.55 19.66
CA VAL A 484 42.11 -27.35 18.53
C VAL A 484 40.63 -27.67 18.76
N PRO A 485 39.71 -27.16 17.92
CA PRO A 485 38.30 -27.49 18.06
C PRO A 485 38.06 -28.98 17.78
N THR A 486 37.13 -29.57 18.51
CA THR A 486 36.69 -30.97 18.34
C THR A 486 35.20 -30.99 18.01
N GLY A 487 34.75 -31.99 17.23
CA GLY A 487 33.34 -32.14 16.88
C GLY A 487 32.80 -31.02 15.99
N LEU A 488 33.55 -30.65 14.95
CA LEU A 488 33.09 -29.65 13.98
C LEU A 488 31.80 -30.14 13.31
N THR A 489 30.77 -29.30 13.37
CA THR A 489 29.48 -29.58 12.73
C THR A 489 29.23 -28.53 11.67
N LEU A 490 28.94 -28.99 10.44
CA LEU A 490 28.52 -28.08 9.38
C LEU A 490 27.13 -27.52 9.71
N PRO A 491 26.85 -26.28 9.31
CA PRO A 491 25.48 -25.77 9.32
C PRO A 491 24.57 -26.75 8.57
N PRO A 492 23.36 -27.02 9.08
CA PRO A 492 22.44 -27.92 8.40
C PRO A 492 22.19 -27.44 6.97
N LEU A 493 21.96 -28.38 6.06
CA LEU A 493 21.44 -28.03 4.74
C LEU A 493 20.09 -27.35 4.94
N ARG A 494 19.87 -26.24 4.23
CA ARG A 494 18.57 -25.56 4.24
C ARG A 494 17.54 -26.54 3.70
N ASP A 495 16.56 -26.90 4.52
CA ASP A 495 15.37 -27.59 4.02
C ASP A 495 14.58 -26.57 3.20
N ASN A 496 14.43 -26.83 1.91
CA ASN A 496 13.63 -25.99 1.03
C ASN A 496 12.13 -26.16 1.26
N LYS A 497 11.70 -27.04 2.18
CA LYS A 497 10.30 -27.13 2.60
C LYS A 497 9.83 -25.84 3.24
N LEU A 498 8.71 -25.36 2.73
CA LEU A 498 7.99 -24.25 3.32
C LEU A 498 7.44 -24.65 4.69
N PRO A 499 7.31 -23.68 5.61
CA PRO A 499 6.53 -23.87 6.82
C PRO A 499 5.15 -24.46 6.49
N PRO A 500 4.61 -25.36 7.33
CA PRO A 500 3.32 -25.96 7.07
C PRO A 500 2.23 -24.88 6.96
N LEU A 501 1.19 -25.19 6.18
CA LEU A 501 -0.05 -24.44 6.21
C LEU A 501 -0.58 -24.42 7.65
N PHE A 502 -1.10 -23.27 8.06
CA PHE A 502 -1.56 -23.02 9.44
C PHE A 502 -0.43 -23.00 10.49
N GLY A 503 0.82 -22.76 10.08
CA GLY A 503 1.98 -22.58 10.95
C GLY A 503 2.05 -21.22 11.67
N ASN A 504 3.26 -20.80 12.08
CA ASN A 504 3.51 -19.71 13.05
C ASN A 504 2.64 -18.44 12.92
N ASP A 505 2.46 -17.88 11.72
CA ASP A 505 1.71 -16.62 11.54
C ASP A 505 0.18 -16.78 11.41
N PHE A 506 -0.31 -18.03 11.37
CA PHE A 506 -1.74 -18.29 11.42
C PHE A 506 -2.38 -17.72 12.69
N GLY A 507 -1.70 -17.87 13.84
CA GLY A 507 -2.14 -17.31 15.11
C GLY A 507 -2.29 -15.78 15.06
N GLY A 508 -1.28 -15.07 14.53
CA GLY A 508 -1.35 -13.63 14.31
C GLY A 508 -2.53 -13.23 13.41
N GLY A 509 -2.79 -14.02 12.37
CA GLY A 509 -3.92 -13.84 11.46
C GLY A 509 -5.27 -13.93 12.15
N THR A 510 -5.44 -14.90 13.07
CA THR A 510 -6.70 -15.04 13.83
C THR A 510 -6.96 -13.85 14.76
N VAL A 511 -5.92 -13.32 15.42
CA VAL A 511 -6.02 -12.13 16.28
C VAL A 511 -6.41 -10.91 15.46
N LEU A 512 -5.73 -10.67 14.34
CA LEU A 512 -6.03 -9.57 13.44
C LEU A 512 -7.45 -9.70 12.85
N GLY A 513 -7.85 -10.91 12.46
CA GLY A 513 -9.20 -11.22 11.99
C GLY A 513 -10.27 -10.92 13.05
N ALA A 514 -10.01 -11.23 14.32
CA ALA A 514 -10.93 -10.93 15.43
C ALA A 514 -11.05 -9.42 15.67
N MET A 515 -9.93 -8.67 15.62
CA MET A 515 -9.93 -7.21 15.71
C MET A 515 -10.73 -6.57 14.57
N LEU A 516 -10.46 -6.99 13.33
CA LEU A 516 -11.15 -6.51 12.13
C LEU A 516 -12.66 -6.80 12.20
N LEU A 517 -13.04 -8.02 12.62
CA LEU A 517 -14.44 -8.37 12.87
C LEU A 517 -15.06 -7.44 13.93
N GLY A 518 -14.37 -7.17 15.04
CA GLY A 518 -14.81 -6.24 16.08
C GLY A 518 -15.09 -4.83 15.54
N VAL A 519 -14.17 -4.29 14.74
CA VAL A 519 -14.33 -2.98 14.08
C VAL A 519 -15.55 -2.97 13.15
N LEU A 520 -15.70 -3.98 12.30
CA LEU A 520 -16.85 -4.10 11.39
C LEU A 520 -18.18 -4.16 12.16
N LEU A 521 -18.21 -4.86 13.30
CA LEU A 521 -19.40 -4.92 14.16
C LEU A 521 -19.70 -3.58 14.83
N LEU A 522 -18.68 -2.85 15.29
CA LEU A 522 -18.83 -1.50 15.85
C LEU A 522 -19.37 -0.51 14.82
N LEU A 523 -18.84 -0.52 13.59
CA LEU A 523 -19.33 0.30 12.48
C LEU A 523 -20.79 -0.03 12.13
N ALA A 524 -21.12 -1.32 12.02
CA ALA A 524 -22.48 -1.77 11.75
C ALA A 524 -23.44 -1.36 12.88
N TRP A 525 -23.00 -1.38 14.13
CA TRP A 525 -23.78 -0.93 15.28
C TRP A 525 -23.99 0.60 15.26
N ALA A 526 -22.94 1.37 14.99
CA ALA A 526 -23.01 2.83 14.87
C ALA A 526 -23.98 3.25 13.77
N ALA A 527 -23.93 2.61 12.60
CA ALA A 527 -24.87 2.85 11.49
C ALA A 527 -26.33 2.54 11.89
N VAL A 528 -26.57 1.47 12.66
CA VAL A 528 -27.92 1.17 13.17
C VAL A 528 -28.38 2.20 14.21
N ALA A 529 -27.48 2.70 15.06
CA ALA A 529 -27.78 3.70 16.07
C ALA A 529 -28.14 5.06 15.44
N THR A 530 -27.38 5.51 14.42
CA THR A 530 -27.64 6.75 13.69
C THR A 530 -28.99 6.69 12.95
N VAL A 531 -29.28 5.60 12.23
CA VAL A 531 -30.58 5.41 11.57
C VAL A 531 -31.73 5.47 12.58
N ARG A 532 -31.59 4.84 13.75
CA ARG A 532 -32.60 4.91 14.81
C ARG A 532 -32.77 6.31 15.38
N ALA A 533 -31.69 7.06 15.58
CA ALA A 533 -31.75 8.44 16.06
C ALA A 533 -32.49 9.35 15.06
N VAL A 534 -32.20 9.21 13.76
CA VAL A 534 -32.88 9.94 12.68
C VAL A 534 -34.37 9.59 12.60
N LEU A 535 -34.72 8.31 12.70
CA LEU A 535 -36.13 7.90 12.69
C LEU A 535 -36.90 8.41 13.92
N ARG A 536 -36.26 8.46 15.10
CA ARG A 536 -36.86 9.04 16.31
C ARG A 536 -37.06 10.54 16.18
N SER A 537 -36.08 11.28 15.65
CA SER A 537 -36.21 12.73 15.47
C SER A 537 -37.30 13.09 14.45
N ARG A 538 -37.42 12.33 13.36
CA ARG A 538 -38.53 12.48 12.40
C ARG A 538 -39.90 12.25 13.04
N ARG A 539 -40.06 11.20 13.85
CA ARG A 539 -41.31 10.93 14.57
C ARG A 539 -41.65 12.01 15.60
N ALA A 540 -40.66 12.54 16.31
CA ALA A 540 -40.87 13.63 17.26
C ALA A 540 -41.34 14.93 16.58
N ARG A 541 -40.85 15.23 15.37
CA ARG A 541 -41.30 16.39 14.59
C ARG A 541 -42.71 16.23 14.01
N ALA A 542 -43.13 15.02 13.66
CA ALA A 542 -44.47 14.75 13.12
C ALA A 542 -45.60 14.87 14.16
N LEU A 543 -45.28 14.88 15.46
CA LEU A 543 -46.25 14.92 16.57
C LEU A 543 -46.39 16.32 17.20
N ALA A 544 -45.71 17.33 16.68
CA ALA A 544 -45.85 18.70 17.16
C ALA A 544 -47.05 19.39 16.46
N PRO A 545 -48.04 19.93 17.19
CA PRO A 545 -49.18 20.64 16.59
C PRO A 545 -48.71 21.94 15.92
N ALA A 546 -49.30 22.26 14.77
CA ALA A 546 -49.07 23.50 14.03
C ALA A 546 -49.45 24.70 14.91
N ARG A 547 -48.45 25.44 15.39
CA ARG A 547 -48.67 26.72 16.07
C ARG A 547 -48.98 27.76 15.00
N HIS A 548 -50.02 28.57 15.22
CA HIS A 548 -50.21 29.81 14.48
C HIS A 548 -48.89 30.59 14.46
N ALA A 549 -48.41 30.88 13.26
CA ALA A 549 -47.17 31.61 13.06
C ALA A 549 -47.35 33.03 13.62
N GLU A 550 -46.81 33.28 14.81
CA GLU A 550 -46.52 34.66 15.21
C GLU A 550 -45.72 35.33 14.08
N PRO A 551 -45.96 36.61 13.78
CA PRO A 551 -45.22 37.33 12.75
C PRO A 551 -43.73 37.20 13.04
N ARG A 552 -43.02 36.40 12.23
CA ARG A 552 -41.58 36.17 12.37
C ARG A 552 -40.91 37.53 12.37
N HIS A 553 -40.28 37.91 13.49
CA HIS A 553 -39.50 39.14 13.58
C HIS A 553 -38.37 39.09 12.55
N ALA A 554 -38.60 39.67 11.38
CA ALA A 554 -37.57 39.81 10.36
C ALA A 554 -36.61 40.92 10.84
N PRO A 555 -35.33 40.59 11.11
CA PRO A 555 -34.35 41.60 11.47
C PRO A 555 -34.22 42.60 10.32
N ALA A 556 -33.89 43.86 10.64
CA ALA A 556 -33.68 44.90 9.63
C ALA A 556 -32.42 44.67 8.79
N GLN A 557 -31.53 43.75 9.19
CA GLN A 557 -30.23 43.52 8.56
C GLN A 557 -29.98 42.02 8.31
N PRO A 558 -30.80 41.33 7.50
CA PRO A 558 -30.62 39.90 7.27
C PRO A 558 -29.34 39.61 6.48
N THR A 559 -28.82 38.39 6.64
CA THR A 559 -27.73 37.84 5.82
C THR A 559 -28.30 37.12 4.60
N LEU A 560 -27.52 37.01 3.52
CA LEU A 560 -27.95 36.31 2.30
C LEU A 560 -28.36 34.85 2.57
N ARG A 561 -27.63 34.15 3.46
CA ARG A 561 -27.96 32.79 3.89
C ARG A 561 -29.33 32.71 4.59
N GLN A 562 -29.66 33.70 5.42
CA GLN A 562 -30.96 33.79 6.08
C GLN A 562 -32.07 34.05 5.06
N LEU A 563 -31.85 34.97 4.12
CA LEU A 563 -32.81 35.26 3.04
C LEU A 563 -33.12 34.01 2.20
N ARG A 564 -32.10 33.25 1.78
CA ARG A 564 -32.30 31.97 1.06
C ARG A 564 -33.09 30.96 1.87
N GLY A 565 -32.74 30.80 3.15
CA GLY A 565 -33.42 29.88 4.05
C GLY A 565 -34.90 30.23 4.23
N TRP A 566 -35.19 31.50 4.49
CA TRP A 566 -36.56 31.98 4.65
C TRP A 566 -37.34 31.93 3.34
N ALA A 567 -36.75 32.33 2.21
CA ALA A 567 -37.43 32.32 0.91
C ALA A 567 -37.87 30.90 0.53
N ALA A 568 -36.97 29.92 0.68
CA ALA A 568 -37.29 28.52 0.41
C ALA A 568 -38.32 27.94 1.39
N GLU A 569 -38.37 28.42 2.64
CA GLU A 569 -39.38 28.02 3.62
C GLU A 569 -40.74 28.64 3.30
N ASP A 570 -40.82 29.97 3.12
CA ASP A 570 -42.05 30.72 2.88
C ASP A 570 -42.69 30.36 1.52
N VAL A 571 -41.91 30.08 0.47
CA VAL A 571 -42.43 29.61 -0.83
C VAL A 571 -43.03 28.20 -0.69
N ARG A 572 -42.36 27.28 0.02
CA ARG A 572 -42.91 25.94 0.29
C ARG A 572 -44.18 26.00 1.14
N GLU A 573 -44.21 26.91 2.11
CA GLU A 573 -45.38 27.15 2.96
C GLU A 573 -46.55 27.70 2.13
N LEU A 574 -46.31 28.68 1.25
CA LEU A 574 -47.31 29.20 0.32
C LEU A 574 -47.81 28.11 -0.64
N ALA A 575 -46.92 27.35 -1.26
CA ALA A 575 -47.30 26.27 -2.17
C ALA A 575 -48.16 25.20 -1.46
N ALA A 576 -47.78 24.81 -0.23
CA ALA A 576 -48.56 23.88 0.58
C ALA A 576 -49.92 24.46 0.97
N GLY A 577 -49.97 25.74 1.38
CA GLY A 577 -51.22 26.43 1.70
C GLY A 577 -52.17 26.55 0.50
N LEU A 578 -51.63 26.85 -0.67
CA LEU A 578 -52.39 26.96 -1.92
C LEU A 578 -52.92 25.60 -2.40
N ALA A 579 -52.14 24.53 -2.19
CA ALA A 579 -52.57 23.16 -2.46
C ALA A 579 -53.67 22.68 -1.49
N ALA A 580 -53.67 23.18 -0.26
CA ALA A 580 -54.64 22.81 0.78
C ALA A 580 -55.93 23.65 0.75
N ALA A 581 -55.89 24.86 0.17
CA ALA A 581 -57.06 25.72 0.05
C ALA A 581 -58.09 25.16 -0.97
N ASP A 582 -59.37 25.46 -0.78
CA ASP A 582 -60.42 25.15 -1.76
C ASP A 582 -60.29 26.04 -3.01
N GLN A 583 -60.83 25.60 -4.16
CA GLN A 583 -60.73 26.35 -5.42
C GLN A 583 -61.38 27.74 -5.33
N ASP A 584 -62.46 27.87 -4.57
CA ASP A 584 -63.22 29.12 -4.40
C ASP A 584 -62.78 29.94 -3.17
N ALA A 585 -61.67 29.56 -2.51
CA ALA A 585 -61.21 30.26 -1.31
C ALA A 585 -60.87 31.74 -1.62
N PRO A 586 -61.36 32.69 -0.80
CA PRO A 586 -61.08 34.12 -1.01
C PRO A 586 -59.57 34.36 -0.97
N GLY A 587 -59.05 35.08 -1.97
CA GLY A 587 -57.62 35.39 -2.07
C GLY A 587 -56.76 34.30 -2.72
N ARG A 588 -57.31 33.13 -3.10
CA ARG A 588 -56.58 32.06 -3.80
C ARG A 588 -55.93 32.54 -5.10
N ALA A 589 -56.67 33.26 -5.95
CA ALA A 589 -56.15 33.79 -7.21
C ALA A 589 -54.94 34.70 -6.97
N ARG A 590 -55.02 35.55 -5.95
CA ARG A 590 -53.92 36.44 -5.57
C ARG A 590 -52.72 35.68 -5.01
N ALA A 591 -52.96 34.65 -4.21
CA ALA A 591 -51.91 33.79 -3.68
C ALA A 591 -51.19 33.01 -4.78
N TRP A 592 -51.93 32.58 -5.81
CA TRP A 592 -51.37 31.99 -7.03
C TRP A 592 -50.47 32.98 -7.77
N ASP A 593 -50.94 34.21 -8.02
CA ASP A 593 -50.12 35.26 -8.66
C ASP A 593 -48.81 35.54 -7.89
N CYS A 594 -48.87 35.54 -6.57
CA CYS A 594 -47.68 35.70 -5.72
C CYS A 594 -46.73 34.51 -5.79
N LEU A 595 -47.24 33.27 -5.81
CA LEU A 595 -46.42 32.08 -5.92
C LEU A 595 -45.74 32.00 -7.29
N ASP A 596 -46.51 32.22 -8.35
CA ASP A 596 -46.02 32.30 -9.74
C ASP A 596 -44.89 33.33 -9.88
N ALA A 597 -45.13 34.56 -9.41
CA ALA A 597 -44.09 35.60 -9.40
C ALA A 597 -42.86 35.23 -8.57
N ALA A 598 -43.03 34.56 -7.43
CA ALA A 598 -41.93 34.10 -6.58
C ALA A 598 -41.11 32.96 -7.24
N GLU A 599 -41.78 32.05 -7.95
CA GLU A 599 -41.14 30.96 -8.69
C GLU A 599 -40.32 31.49 -9.87
N LEU A 600 -40.82 32.52 -10.58
CA LEU A 600 -40.08 33.21 -11.64
C LEU A 600 -38.77 33.83 -11.14
N LEU A 601 -38.75 34.35 -9.91
CA LEU A 601 -37.55 34.92 -9.31
C LEU A 601 -36.60 33.86 -8.73
N THR A 602 -37.07 32.64 -8.46
CA THR A 602 -36.26 31.55 -7.87
C THR A 602 -35.82 30.47 -8.86
N GLY A 603 -36.32 30.49 -10.10
CA GLY A 603 -36.05 29.50 -11.15
C GLY A 603 -34.55 29.29 -11.47
N ASN A 604 -34.17 28.01 -11.58
CA ASN A 604 -32.80 27.45 -11.62
C ASN A 604 -31.94 27.79 -12.86
N GLY A 605 -32.30 28.81 -13.65
CA GLY A 605 -31.58 29.18 -14.88
C GLY A 605 -30.73 30.46 -14.79
N ARG A 606 -30.83 31.23 -13.70
CA ARG A 606 -30.14 32.52 -13.55
C ARG A 606 -28.75 32.31 -12.92
N THR A 607 -27.73 32.00 -13.72
CA THR A 607 -26.37 31.80 -13.20
C THR A 607 -25.61 33.10 -12.88
N GLU A 608 -26.10 34.28 -13.27
CA GLU A 608 -25.36 35.53 -13.06
C GLU A 608 -26.31 36.73 -12.87
N HIS A 609 -26.92 36.88 -11.68
CA HIS A 609 -27.46 38.18 -11.27
C HIS A 609 -26.69 38.68 -10.05
N THR A 610 -26.17 39.89 -10.18
CA THR A 610 -25.44 40.63 -9.14
C THR A 610 -26.34 40.96 -7.94
N ASP A 611 -27.67 40.99 -8.10
CA ASP A 611 -28.62 41.50 -7.08
C ASP A 611 -29.36 40.40 -6.26
N GLU A 612 -28.71 39.28 -5.96
CA GLU A 612 -29.32 38.09 -5.33
C GLU A 612 -30.09 38.39 -4.02
N ALA A 613 -29.64 39.37 -3.22
CA ALA A 613 -30.30 39.71 -1.95
C ALA A 613 -31.65 40.44 -2.14
N GLY A 614 -31.76 41.32 -3.15
CA GLY A 614 -32.98 42.06 -3.47
C GLY A 614 -34.07 41.13 -3.98
N ASP A 615 -33.70 40.21 -4.86
CA ASP A 615 -34.61 39.22 -5.45
C ASP A 615 -35.13 38.24 -4.39
N LEU A 616 -34.26 37.72 -3.51
CA LEU A 616 -34.69 36.85 -2.40
C LEU A 616 -35.61 37.56 -1.42
N ALA A 617 -35.38 38.85 -1.16
CA ALA A 617 -36.28 39.65 -0.34
C ALA A 617 -37.62 39.90 -1.05
N ALA A 618 -37.64 40.12 -2.37
CA ALA A 618 -38.86 40.22 -3.15
C ALA A 618 -39.67 38.91 -3.13
N VAL A 619 -39.00 37.76 -3.28
CA VAL A 619 -39.59 36.42 -3.14
C VAL A 619 -40.26 36.26 -1.77
N LEU A 620 -39.60 36.68 -0.70
CA LEU A 620 -40.16 36.64 0.65
C LEU A 620 -41.41 37.52 0.80
N VAL A 621 -41.38 38.73 0.25
CA VAL A 621 -42.52 39.66 0.29
C VAL A 621 -43.70 39.08 -0.50
N LEU A 622 -43.45 38.50 -1.67
CA LEU A 622 -44.45 37.82 -2.49
C LEU A 622 -45.05 36.62 -1.75
N ALA A 623 -44.20 35.73 -1.22
CA ALA A 623 -44.65 34.54 -0.50
C ALA A 623 -45.54 34.90 0.71
N ARG A 624 -45.14 35.90 1.49
CA ARG A 624 -45.93 36.39 2.64
C ARG A 624 -47.20 37.10 2.22
N GLY A 625 -47.17 37.87 1.14
CA GLY A 625 -48.35 38.50 0.56
C GLY A 625 -49.38 37.46 0.09
N GLY A 626 -48.91 36.38 -0.55
CA GLY A 626 -49.76 35.26 -0.95
C GLY A 626 -50.36 34.52 0.23
N LEU A 627 -49.55 34.26 1.28
CA LEU A 627 -50.04 33.65 2.51
C LEU A 627 -51.09 34.54 3.20
N ALA A 628 -50.88 35.85 3.28
CA ALA A 628 -51.86 36.79 3.84
C ALA A 628 -53.17 36.80 3.02
N ALA A 629 -53.07 36.73 1.68
CA ALA A 629 -54.24 36.63 0.81
C ALA A 629 -55.05 35.35 1.09
N LEU A 630 -54.41 34.20 1.30
CA LEU A 630 -55.09 32.95 1.68
C LEU A 630 -55.83 33.03 3.02
N HIS A 631 -55.39 33.91 3.92
CA HIS A 631 -56.05 34.16 5.20
C HIS A 631 -57.16 35.23 5.12
N GLY A 632 -57.46 35.76 3.93
CA GLY A 632 -58.46 36.82 3.73
C GLY A 632 -57.94 38.24 4.04
N GLU A 633 -56.64 38.42 4.28
CA GLU A 633 -56.02 39.70 4.60
C GLU A 633 -55.46 40.38 3.33
N ALA A 634 -56.33 40.70 2.38
CA ALA A 634 -55.94 41.30 1.10
C ALA A 634 -55.63 42.80 1.21
N THR A 635 -54.49 43.16 1.81
CA THR A 635 -53.98 44.54 1.73
C THR A 635 -52.97 44.71 0.61
N PRO A 636 -53.13 45.70 -0.29
CA PRO A 636 -52.23 45.88 -1.42
C PRO A 636 -50.86 46.44 -1.02
N THR A 637 -50.70 46.94 0.20
CA THR A 637 -49.51 47.67 0.67
C THR A 637 -48.70 46.89 1.70
N VAL A 638 -47.36 46.90 1.58
CA VAL A 638 -46.41 46.31 2.55
C VAL A 638 -45.80 47.38 3.46
N CYS A 639 -45.25 46.97 4.61
CA CYS A 639 -44.65 47.89 5.57
C CYS A 639 -43.51 48.71 4.94
N ARG A 640 -43.61 50.05 4.99
CA ARG A 640 -42.61 50.95 4.40
C ARG A 640 -41.22 50.86 5.02
N LEU A 641 -41.11 50.54 6.31
CA LEU A 641 -39.80 50.39 6.96
C LEU A 641 -39.13 49.08 6.61
N ASN A 642 -39.88 47.99 6.61
CA ASN A 642 -39.35 46.67 6.29
C ASN A 642 -40.46 45.84 5.62
N PRO A 643 -40.41 45.64 4.29
CA PRO A 643 -41.48 44.94 3.59
C PRO A 643 -41.58 43.46 4.02
N LEU A 644 -40.54 42.89 4.65
CA LEU A 644 -40.59 41.54 5.24
C LEU A 644 -41.54 41.46 6.45
N HIS A 645 -41.93 42.57 7.06
CA HIS A 645 -42.95 42.56 8.14
C HIS A 645 -44.37 42.29 7.61
N GLY A 646 -44.57 42.25 6.29
CA GLY A 646 -45.87 41.98 5.69
C GLY A 646 -46.77 43.21 5.59
N ALA A 647 -48.08 42.99 5.73
CA ALA A 647 -49.13 43.95 5.48
C ALA A 647 -49.02 45.26 6.28
N ALA A 648 -49.18 46.41 5.61
CA ALA A 648 -49.18 47.73 6.23
C ALA A 648 -50.57 48.20 6.70
N THR A 649 -51.21 47.41 7.58
CA THR A 649 -52.51 47.73 8.19
C THR A 649 -52.41 48.78 9.31
N GLY A 650 -51.21 49.19 9.67
CA GLY A 650 -50.91 50.07 10.80
C GLY A 650 -51.17 51.56 10.57
N GLY A 651 -51.49 52.04 9.37
CA GLY A 651 -51.75 53.48 9.11
C GLY A 651 -50.54 54.26 8.58
N ARG A 652 -50.70 55.58 8.38
CA ARG A 652 -49.73 56.43 7.63
C ARG A 652 -48.43 56.69 8.40
N VAL A 653 -47.33 56.89 7.67
CA VAL A 653 -46.04 57.31 8.27
C VAL A 653 -46.10 58.73 8.86
N PRO A 654 -45.33 59.03 9.92
CA PRO A 654 -45.17 60.39 10.42
C PRO A 654 -44.60 61.36 9.37
N PRO A 655 -45.00 62.64 9.34
CA PRO A 655 -44.55 63.61 8.31
C PRO A 655 -43.03 63.78 8.22
N TRP A 656 -42.32 63.61 9.34
CA TRP A 656 -40.86 63.77 9.41
C TRP A 656 -40.09 62.62 8.74
N PHE A 657 -40.74 61.49 8.41
CA PHE A 657 -40.10 60.40 7.66
C PHE A 657 -39.65 60.84 6.26
N ALA A 658 -40.26 61.88 5.70
CA ALA A 658 -39.83 62.49 4.45
C ALA A 658 -38.37 63.01 4.53
N ALA A 659 -37.96 63.52 5.69
CA ALA A 659 -36.58 63.98 5.90
C ALA A 659 -35.57 62.81 5.99
N LEU A 660 -36.03 61.57 6.12
CA LEU A 660 -35.21 60.35 6.05
C LEU A 660 -35.25 59.68 4.67
N GLY A 661 -35.86 60.32 3.66
CA GLY A 661 -36.04 59.72 2.33
C GLY A 661 -37.11 58.62 2.27
N ILE A 662 -37.86 58.39 3.36
CA ILE A 662 -38.85 57.31 3.47
C ILE A 662 -40.21 57.77 2.87
N GLY A 663 -40.20 58.19 1.60
CA GLY A 663 -41.35 58.37 0.69
C GLY A 663 -42.44 59.42 1.06
N PRO A 664 -43.38 59.73 0.14
CA PRO A 664 -44.44 60.72 0.35
C PRO A 664 -45.55 60.23 1.30
N ARG A 665 -46.44 61.17 1.68
CA ARG A 665 -47.49 61.08 2.73
C ARG A 665 -48.53 59.93 2.60
N SER A 666 -48.46 59.10 1.55
CA SER A 666 -49.35 57.97 1.29
C SER A 666 -48.83 56.61 1.79
N THR A 667 -47.59 56.55 2.28
CA THR A 667 -46.97 55.30 2.75
C THR A 667 -47.53 54.83 4.10
N ARG A 668 -47.66 53.50 4.28
CA ARG A 668 -48.23 52.86 5.48
C ARG A 668 -47.22 51.97 6.20
N LEU A 669 -47.41 51.79 7.52
CA LEU A 669 -46.60 50.92 8.38
C LEU A 669 -47.40 49.67 8.79
N CYS A 670 -46.72 48.59 9.16
CA CYS A 670 -47.39 47.47 9.87
C CYS A 670 -47.79 47.90 11.30
N PRO A 671 -48.72 47.19 11.97
CA PRO A 671 -49.18 47.54 13.32
C PRO A 671 -48.05 47.72 14.33
N ALA A 672 -47.06 46.82 14.33
CA ALA A 672 -45.91 46.88 15.23
C ALA A 672 -45.04 48.12 15.00
N CYS A 673 -44.78 48.47 13.73
CA CYS A 673 -44.04 49.69 13.38
C CYS A 673 -44.86 50.94 13.71
N ARG A 674 -46.16 50.98 13.45
CA ARG A 674 -47.02 52.10 13.87
C ARG A 674 -46.94 52.29 15.38
N ASP A 675 -47.13 51.22 16.15
CA ASP A 675 -47.19 51.32 17.60
C ASP A 675 -45.84 51.78 18.19
N ALA A 676 -44.71 51.39 17.57
CA ALA A 676 -43.39 51.90 17.93
C ALA A 676 -43.20 53.41 17.67
N PHE A 677 -43.99 54.01 16.78
CA PHE A 677 -43.93 55.44 16.44
C PHE A 677 -45.21 56.23 16.79
N ARG A 678 -46.12 55.63 17.58
CA ARG A 678 -47.38 56.26 18.01
C ARG A 678 -47.10 57.48 18.91
N GLY A 679 -47.89 58.56 18.76
CA GLY A 679 -47.74 59.80 19.55
C GLY A 679 -46.67 60.76 19.03
N ALA A 680 -46.46 60.81 17.70
CA ALA A 680 -45.41 61.57 17.05
C ALA A 680 -45.94 62.61 16.05
N ASP A 681 -46.98 63.36 16.42
CA ASP A 681 -47.54 64.45 15.59
C ASP A 681 -46.62 65.70 15.51
N SER A 682 -45.46 65.66 16.17
CA SER A 682 -44.39 66.64 15.95
C SER A 682 -43.92 66.60 14.50
N THR A 683 -43.89 67.76 13.85
CA THR A 683 -43.35 67.94 12.49
C THR A 683 -41.84 67.67 12.41
N THR A 684 -41.15 67.55 13.56
CA THR A 684 -39.73 67.25 13.66
C THR A 684 -39.45 65.99 14.50
N ALA A 685 -38.50 65.19 14.01
CA ALA A 685 -38.05 63.95 14.65
C ALA A 685 -36.94 64.23 15.67
N THR A 686 -37.06 63.69 16.89
CA THR A 686 -35.94 63.64 17.84
C THR A 686 -34.83 62.70 17.32
N PRO A 687 -33.55 62.92 17.68
CA PRO A 687 -32.45 62.04 17.26
C PRO A 687 -32.68 60.56 17.60
N ALA A 688 -33.25 60.25 18.77
CA ALA A 688 -33.58 58.89 19.17
C ALA A 688 -34.63 58.22 18.27
N ARG A 689 -35.63 58.98 17.80
CA ARG A 689 -36.65 58.48 16.87
C ARG A 689 -36.11 58.26 15.47
N ARG A 690 -35.19 59.12 15.00
CA ARG A 690 -34.49 58.91 13.72
C ARG A 690 -33.68 57.62 13.76
N ARG A 691 -32.87 57.42 14.80
CA ARG A 691 -32.10 56.18 15.00
C ARG A 691 -33.01 54.94 15.06
N ALA A 692 -34.12 55.01 15.80
CA ALA A 692 -35.07 53.89 15.89
C ALA A 692 -35.75 53.53 14.56
N ALA A 693 -35.95 54.52 13.67
CA ALA A 693 -36.45 54.30 12.31
C ALA A 693 -35.37 53.70 11.40
N GLU A 694 -34.14 54.22 11.48
CA GLU A 694 -32.98 53.69 10.75
C GLU A 694 -32.66 52.23 11.12
N GLU A 695 -32.76 51.87 12.41
CA GLU A 695 -32.58 50.50 12.92
C GLU A 695 -33.66 49.51 12.45
N ARG A 696 -34.83 50.03 12.04
CA ARG A 696 -35.96 49.22 11.55
C ARG A 696 -36.06 49.21 10.03
N LEU A 697 -35.32 50.08 9.34
CA LEU A 697 -35.28 50.12 7.88
C LEU A 697 -34.55 48.88 7.36
N LEU A 698 -35.22 48.09 6.51
CA LEU A 698 -34.60 46.92 5.91
C LEU A 698 -33.39 47.35 5.06
N ARG A 699 -32.23 46.80 5.40
CA ARG A 699 -30.96 46.99 4.70
C ARG A 699 -30.38 45.64 4.27
N LEU A 700 -30.30 45.45 2.97
CA LEU A 700 -29.85 44.21 2.35
C LEU A 700 -28.36 44.29 2.02
N PRO A 701 -27.61 43.16 2.04
CA PRO A 701 -26.25 43.12 1.54
C PRO A 701 -26.19 43.65 0.10
N ALA A 702 -25.25 44.55 -0.20
CA ALA A 702 -25.06 45.05 -1.55
C ALA A 702 -24.47 43.96 -2.46
N ALA A 703 -24.77 44.06 -3.76
CA ALA A 703 -24.28 43.17 -4.81
C ALA A 703 -22.74 43.15 -4.90
N ASP A 704 -22.14 44.35 -4.95
CA ASP A 704 -20.73 44.54 -5.30
C ASP A 704 -19.79 44.60 -4.09
N ASP A 705 -20.33 44.83 -2.89
CA ASP A 705 -19.55 44.90 -1.65
C ASP A 705 -20.29 44.19 -0.51
N ARG A 706 -19.69 43.08 -0.03
CA ARG A 706 -20.24 42.25 1.05
C ARG A 706 -20.35 42.99 2.40
N ALA A 707 -19.61 44.09 2.59
CA ALA A 707 -19.68 44.91 3.79
C ALA A 707 -20.70 46.06 3.66
N ALA A 708 -20.97 46.52 2.44
CA ALA A 708 -21.96 47.55 2.18
C ALA A 708 -23.39 47.01 2.33
N ARG A 709 -24.30 47.87 2.81
CA ARG A 709 -25.72 47.55 2.93
C ARG A 709 -26.58 48.65 2.34
N THR A 710 -27.43 48.25 1.41
CA THR A 710 -28.32 49.15 0.66
C THR A 710 -29.72 49.11 1.29
N ALA A 711 -30.39 50.26 1.35
CA ALA A 711 -31.79 50.29 1.77
C ALA A 711 -32.65 49.49 0.79
N TRP A 712 -33.70 48.82 1.29
CA TRP A 712 -34.48 47.91 0.47
C TRP A 712 -35.12 48.56 -0.77
N ASP A 713 -35.41 49.86 -0.73
CA ASP A 713 -35.99 50.60 -1.84
C ASP A 713 -34.97 51.06 -2.90
N GLU A 714 -33.70 50.75 -2.68
CA GLU A 714 -32.59 50.92 -3.62
C GLU A 714 -31.94 49.57 -3.96
N ALA A 715 -32.41 48.46 -3.36
CA ALA A 715 -31.80 47.15 -3.47
C ALA A 715 -32.35 46.36 -4.68
N GLY A 716 -31.61 46.41 -5.79
CA GLY A 716 -31.93 45.71 -7.03
C GLY A 716 -33.07 46.35 -7.82
N GLN A 717 -33.51 45.70 -8.90
CA GLN A 717 -34.48 46.27 -9.85
C GLN A 717 -35.95 45.93 -9.55
N ILE A 718 -36.20 44.89 -8.73
CA ILE A 718 -37.53 44.32 -8.50
C ILE A 718 -38.11 44.77 -7.16
N LEU A 719 -37.37 44.59 -6.06
CA LEU A 719 -37.84 44.89 -4.71
C LEU A 719 -38.35 46.34 -4.52
N PRO A 720 -37.76 47.39 -5.14
CA PRO A 720 -38.27 48.75 -5.03
C PRO A 720 -39.73 48.92 -5.47
N ALA A 721 -40.25 48.06 -6.36
CA ALA A 721 -41.67 48.09 -6.76
C ALA A 721 -42.62 47.83 -5.59
N ALA A 722 -42.15 47.18 -4.51
CA ALA A 722 -42.93 46.96 -3.29
C ALA A 722 -43.33 48.29 -2.59
N ARG A 723 -42.70 49.43 -2.94
CA ARG A 723 -43.10 50.77 -2.48
C ARG A 723 -44.53 51.13 -2.87
N GLU A 724 -44.94 50.71 -4.06
CA GLU A 724 -46.23 51.03 -4.65
C GLU A 724 -47.28 49.97 -4.29
N GLY A 725 -46.83 48.79 -3.89
CA GLY A 725 -47.65 47.71 -3.36
C GLY A 725 -47.23 46.36 -3.90
N LEU A 726 -48.00 45.34 -3.54
CA LEU A 726 -47.76 43.96 -3.93
C LEU A 726 -48.07 43.72 -5.42
N GLU A 727 -49.00 44.48 -6.02
CA GLU A 727 -49.36 44.32 -7.43
C GLU A 727 -48.28 44.84 -8.40
N PRO A 728 -47.74 46.07 -8.22
CA PRO A 728 -46.55 46.50 -8.94
C PRO A 728 -45.36 45.56 -8.77
N LEU A 729 -45.18 44.95 -7.59
CA LEU A 729 -44.13 43.96 -7.36
C LEU A 729 -44.35 42.67 -8.17
N ILE A 730 -45.58 42.15 -8.25
CA ILE A 730 -45.92 40.99 -9.09
C ILE A 730 -45.67 41.30 -10.56
N LEU A 731 -46.13 42.46 -11.04
CA LEU A 731 -45.92 42.90 -12.42
C LEU A 731 -44.43 43.02 -12.74
N ARG A 732 -43.64 43.65 -11.86
CA ARG A 732 -42.20 43.81 -12.06
C ARG A 732 -41.44 42.48 -12.04
N ALA A 733 -41.86 41.55 -11.17
CA ALA A 733 -41.31 40.21 -11.14
C ALA A 733 -41.57 39.47 -12.47
N ARG A 734 -42.79 39.58 -13.02
CA ARG A 734 -43.14 39.00 -14.33
C ARG A 734 -42.40 39.67 -15.50
N GLU A 735 -42.33 41.00 -15.52
CA GLU A 735 -41.58 41.75 -16.54
C GLU A 735 -40.10 41.36 -16.56
N SER A 736 -39.48 41.22 -15.38
CA SER A 736 -38.07 40.82 -15.28
C SER A 736 -37.81 39.39 -15.77
N ALA A 737 -38.85 38.56 -15.87
CA ALA A 737 -38.81 37.23 -16.46
C ALA A 737 -39.19 37.21 -17.95
N SER A 738 -39.88 38.24 -18.48
CA SER A 738 -40.33 38.32 -19.88
C SER A 738 -39.43 39.15 -20.81
N VAL A 739 -38.54 39.98 -20.26
CA VAL A 739 -37.54 40.76 -21.02
C VAL A 739 -36.29 39.90 -21.34
N GLN A 740 -36.31 38.63 -20.96
CA GLN A 740 -35.34 37.59 -21.29
C GLN A 740 -35.92 36.67 -22.37
#